data_AF-A0A931CJV0-F1
#
_entry.id   AF-A0A931CJV0-F1
#
_cell.length_a   1.000
_cell.length_b   1.000
_cell.length_c   1.000
_cell.angle_alpha   90.00
_cell.angle_beta   90.00
_cell.angle_gamma   90.00
#
_symmetry.space_group_name_H-M   'P 1'
#
loop_
_entity.id
_entity.type
_entity.pdbx_description
1 polymer ?
#
loop_
_entity_poly.entity_id
_entity_poly.type
_entity_poly.pdbx_seq_one_letter_code
_entity_poly.pdbx_strand_id
1 'polypeptide(L)'
;MSTVAVLISLAGNAAGDGFLIAPAGSTYPAELRLWTDAGSASVTLQASPNPAGLVFSQTTVTVSTTPSTVLVHATLQSAARQDTIIEVRDGATVVATFAVTSIKHPAVHFRGRFEARFGTDGGAYNRNPMYTATNDAAVPPGWTWGLEGEPGFVPAIGSVPENLETPVGRVVRLNNPVALRSHAEAVVTTVDAIAGITTGGPERFTAGDPLIGEPVDFGSDTYLAGNNPQNPADPQPEEIWSAALEPMGLFLLRLGNRFSGGSSLGPFVSKATTINQHTRTPDDRPIANGLVAVPPGEMAAFGLPSLVTWSETRIDQLLADYSVLPAGDSADRRNLKRRIGHLLASVSPPKRTAVLNANPGQFTVRAGTLTGGWAQKEIYTGKVNANLSFAPAGSAMVQYLSEFSSLLFQWHPFGFHSDELCGHHWGTVATDVSFSGAYTGDPHTVTVDGTRYDFQSVGEFTLLRGGDLEIQVRQTPVNAANPVTDGYTGITVCVSLITAVAARVDGHTLSYQPALEGKLLQLFVDGKAADIAPPGLNLGAHRVSLFDAGGERGLRIDYADGSVVTATPAFWNPYRVWYLNIAVSGTRADEGIMGQVPRGGWLPRLRDGTDLGPMPAGLPDRYDALYRTFAESWRIDDRTSLFTYKPGTSTETFTDRAWPGERPPCNNIRPELAAPGTHELGGMDVEEAEAICRVVTEGDLHAFCVFDVATTGDAAFAKEYVAAQELRLYGTRVEVEGFEAPTFADRTPRDDDTDQPARRSGALAVTARVSALTPGRPVPTGLLTFVVDGTPIKRPFELDPLGRARTTLRLKPGDHVIQATYTGGGRYSNHSSTSANLLCTVAEQDRS
;
A
#
# COMPACT_ATOMS: atom_id res chain seq x y z
N MET A 1 -45.12 -2.64 33.91
CA MET A 1 -44.16 -1.54 33.71
C MET A 1 -43.36 -1.92 32.47
N SER A 2 -43.41 -1.11 31.41
CA SER A 2 -42.54 -1.32 30.26
C SER A 2 -41.09 -1.14 30.71
N THR A 3 -40.24 -2.12 30.45
CA THR A 3 -38.80 -2.05 30.72
C THR A 3 -38.17 -1.00 29.83
N VAL A 4 -37.47 -0.03 30.42
CA VAL A 4 -36.69 0.97 29.69
C VAL A 4 -35.54 0.27 28.98
N ALA A 5 -35.51 0.32 27.66
CA ALA A 5 -34.44 -0.25 26.85
C ALA A 5 -33.36 0.81 26.59
N VAL A 6 -32.10 0.43 26.84
CA VAL A 6 -30.94 1.27 26.48
C VAL A 6 -30.51 0.92 25.06
N LEU A 7 -30.38 1.94 24.23
CA LEU A 7 -29.96 1.87 22.85
C LEU A 7 -28.57 2.48 22.70
N ILE A 8 -27.80 1.93 21.77
CA ILE A 8 -26.38 2.23 21.59
C ILE A 8 -26.07 2.37 20.09
N SER A 9 -25.22 3.33 19.73
CA SER A 9 -24.60 3.39 18.40
C SER A 9 -23.15 3.85 18.48
N LEU A 10 -22.31 3.27 17.62
CA LEU A 10 -20.90 3.65 17.50
C LEU A 10 -20.69 4.30 16.14
N ALA A 11 -20.22 5.55 16.12
CA ALA A 11 -19.97 6.32 14.90
C ALA A 11 -21.16 6.30 13.92
N GLY A 12 -22.38 6.37 14.47
CA GLY A 12 -23.63 6.32 13.70
C GLY A 12 -24.14 4.92 13.34
N ASN A 13 -23.38 3.85 13.60
CA ASN A 13 -23.85 2.47 13.41
C ASN A 13 -24.62 1.96 14.64
N ALA A 14 -25.90 1.63 14.45
CA ALA A 14 -26.77 1.01 15.46
C ALA A 14 -27.11 -0.47 15.15
N ALA A 15 -26.65 -1.02 14.01
CA ALA A 15 -26.99 -2.37 13.55
C ALA A 15 -26.17 -3.48 14.27
N GLY A 16 -25.27 -3.10 15.18
CA GLY A 16 -24.24 -3.97 15.75
C GLY A 16 -23.00 -4.03 14.85
N ASP A 17 -21.85 -4.43 15.42
CA ASP A 17 -20.56 -4.57 14.74
C ASP A 17 -19.97 -3.25 14.19
N GLY A 18 -19.13 -2.60 14.98
CA GLY A 18 -18.40 -1.41 14.55
C GLY A 18 -16.90 -1.61 14.59
N PHE A 19 -16.19 -0.60 14.10
CA PHE A 19 -14.74 -0.57 14.15
C PHE A 19 -14.23 0.67 14.87
N LEU A 20 -13.01 0.56 15.37
CA LEU A 20 -12.17 1.68 15.80
C LEU A 20 -10.84 1.57 15.06
N ILE A 21 -10.14 2.68 14.94
CA ILE A 21 -8.80 2.68 14.35
C ILE A 21 -7.80 2.54 15.49
N ALA A 22 -6.93 1.53 15.39
CA ALA A 22 -5.84 1.33 16.33
C ALA A 22 -4.87 2.53 16.28
N PRO A 23 -4.17 2.86 17.37
CA PRO A 23 -3.29 4.01 17.40
C PRO A 23 -2.18 3.93 16.35
N ALA A 24 -1.83 5.08 15.77
CA ALA A 24 -0.56 5.29 15.05
C ALA A 24 0.21 6.43 15.73
N GLY A 25 0.24 7.64 15.17
CA GLY A 25 0.84 8.81 15.84
C GLY A 25 0.01 9.30 17.03
N SER A 26 -1.31 9.13 16.97
CA SER A 26 -2.27 9.51 18.00
C SER A 26 -3.29 8.40 18.25
N THR A 27 -4.32 8.67 19.06
CA THR A 27 -5.54 7.87 19.13
C THR A 27 -6.65 8.52 18.31
N TYR A 28 -7.60 7.71 17.81
CA TYR A 28 -8.68 8.17 16.92
C TYR A 28 -10.03 7.90 17.57
N PRO A 29 -10.55 8.84 18.38
CA PRO A 29 -11.80 8.64 19.10
C PRO A 29 -13.00 8.63 18.14
N ALA A 30 -13.92 7.72 18.39
CA ALA A 30 -15.23 7.68 17.76
C ALA A 30 -16.33 8.05 18.77
N GLU A 31 -17.45 8.57 18.26
CA GLU A 31 -18.63 8.87 19.09
C GLU A 31 -19.40 7.58 19.41
N LEU A 32 -19.51 7.25 20.69
CA LEU A 32 -20.46 6.29 21.23
C LEU A 32 -21.69 7.04 21.74
N ARG A 33 -22.84 6.85 21.11
CA ARG A 33 -24.10 7.48 21.51
C ARG A 33 -24.99 6.49 22.24
N LEU A 34 -25.58 6.95 23.34
CA LEU A 34 -26.41 6.16 24.24
C LEU A 34 -27.71 6.90 24.53
N TRP A 35 -28.84 6.20 24.47
CA TRP A 35 -30.15 6.77 24.81
C TRP A 35 -31.09 5.68 25.33
N THR A 36 -32.22 6.08 25.86
CA THR A 36 -33.30 5.17 26.23
C THR A 36 -34.48 5.33 25.29
N ASP A 37 -35.27 4.28 25.14
CA ASP A 37 -36.57 4.36 24.45
C ASP A 37 -37.61 5.18 25.25
N ALA A 38 -37.48 5.22 26.58
CA ALA A 38 -38.30 6.02 27.48
C ALA A 38 -37.54 6.37 28.78
N GLY A 39 -37.96 7.45 29.44
CA GLY A 39 -37.45 7.82 30.77
C GLY A 39 -35.96 8.15 30.79
N SER A 40 -35.32 7.93 31.95
CA SER A 40 -33.88 8.14 32.15
C SER A 40 -33.29 7.04 33.02
N ALA A 41 -32.04 6.69 32.78
CA ALA A 41 -31.28 5.72 33.57
C ALA A 41 -29.84 6.19 33.77
N SER A 42 -29.19 5.73 34.85
CA SER A 42 -27.75 5.91 35.05
C SER A 42 -27.08 4.58 34.75
N VAL A 43 -26.21 4.55 33.75
CA VAL A 43 -25.52 3.34 33.30
C VAL A 43 -24.02 3.48 33.41
N THR A 44 -23.32 2.36 33.48
CA THR A 44 -21.86 2.30 33.39
C THR A 44 -21.40 1.63 32.10
N LEU A 45 -20.24 2.07 31.59
CA LEU A 45 -19.59 1.53 30.41
C LEU A 45 -18.36 0.74 30.81
N GLN A 46 -18.22 -0.45 30.24
CA GLN A 46 -17.00 -1.22 30.29
C GLN A 46 -16.80 -2.00 28.99
N ALA A 47 -15.61 -2.54 28.78
CA ALA A 47 -15.33 -3.47 27.71
C ALA A 47 -14.99 -4.85 28.29
N SER A 48 -15.67 -5.91 27.84
CA SER A 48 -15.41 -7.27 28.28
C SER A 48 -15.93 -8.31 27.27
N PRO A 49 -15.05 -9.12 26.65
CA PRO A 49 -13.58 -9.03 26.65
C PRO A 49 -13.07 -7.70 26.06
N ASN A 50 -11.83 -7.32 26.37
CA ASN A 50 -11.21 -6.04 25.93
C ASN A 50 -9.80 -6.18 25.33
N PRO A 51 -9.57 -7.05 24.32
CA PRO A 51 -8.26 -7.16 23.68
C PRO A 51 -7.84 -5.87 22.95
N ALA A 52 -8.78 -5.07 22.43
CA ALA A 52 -8.48 -3.79 21.78
C ALA A 52 -8.11 -2.66 22.76
N GLY A 53 -8.19 -2.89 24.08
CA GLY A 53 -7.85 -1.90 25.09
C GLY A 53 -8.69 -0.62 25.01
N LEU A 54 -10.02 -0.75 24.96
CA LEU A 54 -10.91 0.40 24.84
C LEU A 54 -10.80 1.34 26.05
N VAL A 55 -10.69 2.63 25.75
CA VAL A 55 -10.69 3.72 26.71
C VAL A 55 -11.87 4.64 26.43
N PHE A 56 -12.70 4.86 27.46
CA PHE A 56 -13.86 5.74 27.41
C PHE A 56 -13.53 7.08 28.07
N SER A 57 -13.94 8.19 27.45
CA SER A 57 -13.84 9.54 28.04
C SER A 57 -14.58 9.68 29.38
N GLN A 58 -15.63 8.87 29.59
CA GLN A 58 -16.33 8.71 30.86
C GLN A 58 -16.95 7.31 30.93
N THR A 59 -17.00 6.73 32.12
CA THR A 59 -17.53 5.38 32.34
C THR A 59 -18.89 5.36 33.02
N THR A 60 -19.37 6.49 33.54
CA THR A 60 -20.73 6.61 34.10
C THR A 60 -21.50 7.63 33.31
N VAL A 61 -22.68 7.28 32.81
CA VAL A 61 -23.47 8.09 31.89
C VAL A 61 -24.91 8.13 32.34
N THR A 62 -25.49 9.32 32.42
CA THR A 62 -26.95 9.47 32.55
C THR A 62 -27.56 9.50 31.15
N VAL A 63 -28.35 8.49 30.82
CA VAL A 63 -29.02 8.33 29.53
C VAL A 63 -30.50 8.69 29.64
N SER A 64 -31.05 9.26 28.57
CA SER A 64 -32.47 9.60 28.46
C SER A 64 -32.95 9.38 27.01
N THR A 65 -34.17 9.77 26.69
CA THR A 65 -34.66 9.77 25.29
C THR A 65 -33.85 10.66 24.36
N THR A 66 -33.06 11.60 24.89
CA THR A 66 -32.09 12.38 24.11
C THR A 66 -30.71 11.70 24.16
N PRO A 67 -30.08 11.42 23.01
CA PRO A 67 -28.76 10.79 22.97
C PRO A 67 -27.69 11.57 23.73
N SER A 68 -26.95 10.83 24.56
CA SER A 68 -25.72 11.28 25.22
C SER A 68 -24.52 10.73 24.48
N THR A 69 -23.46 11.52 24.34
CA THR A 69 -22.24 11.14 23.62
C THR A 69 -21.09 10.87 24.58
N VAL A 70 -20.39 9.76 24.36
CA VAL A 70 -19.12 9.39 24.99
C VAL A 70 -18.11 9.17 23.88
N LEU A 71 -16.91 9.72 24.01
CA LEU A 71 -15.80 9.37 23.11
C LEU A 71 -15.15 8.06 23.56
N VAL A 72 -14.89 7.17 22.62
CA VAL A 72 -14.19 5.89 22.83
C VAL A 72 -13.09 5.72 21.79
N HIS A 73 -11.93 5.21 22.18
CA HIS A 73 -10.85 4.83 21.28
C HIS A 73 -10.22 3.51 21.72
N ALA A 74 -9.52 2.84 20.79
CA ALA A 74 -8.73 1.64 21.06
C ALA A 74 -7.27 2.01 21.34
N THR A 75 -6.57 1.19 22.13
CA THR A 75 -5.11 1.31 22.35
C THR A 75 -4.33 0.20 21.64
N LEU A 76 -5.01 -0.87 21.23
CA LEU A 76 -4.42 -2.03 20.56
C LEU A 76 -5.23 -2.41 19.32
N GLN A 77 -4.56 -3.07 18.38
CA GLN A 77 -5.22 -3.74 17.25
C GLN A 77 -5.96 -5.00 17.74
N SER A 78 -7.13 -5.26 17.20
CA SER A 78 -7.86 -6.51 17.45
C SER A 78 -7.14 -7.70 16.81
N ALA A 79 -7.25 -8.85 17.45
CA ALA A 79 -6.77 -10.10 16.90
C ALA A 79 -7.73 -10.68 15.86
N ALA A 80 -9.04 -10.46 16.05
CA ALA A 80 -10.08 -10.90 15.14
C ALA A 80 -11.28 -9.93 15.18
N ARG A 81 -12.17 -10.04 14.20
CA ARG A 81 -13.43 -9.29 14.18
C ARG A 81 -14.25 -9.53 15.45
N GLN A 82 -14.82 -8.47 16.00
CA GLN A 82 -15.73 -8.51 17.15
C GLN A 82 -15.12 -9.14 18.42
N ASP A 83 -13.80 -9.13 18.56
CA ASP A 83 -13.12 -9.69 19.73
C ASP A 83 -13.23 -8.84 21.00
N THR A 84 -13.78 -7.62 20.87
CA THR A 84 -13.98 -6.66 21.95
C THR A 84 -15.45 -6.28 22.05
N ILE A 85 -16.04 -6.35 23.24
CA ILE A 85 -17.46 -6.04 23.46
C ILE A 85 -17.59 -4.87 24.42
N ILE A 86 -18.20 -3.77 23.97
CA ILE A 86 -18.69 -2.70 24.85
C ILE A 86 -19.93 -3.24 25.55
N GLU A 87 -19.95 -3.18 26.88
CA GLU A 87 -21.10 -3.50 27.72
C GLU A 87 -21.61 -2.23 28.39
N VAL A 88 -22.91 -1.97 28.23
CA VAL A 88 -23.63 -0.95 28.99
C VAL A 88 -24.32 -1.65 30.15
N ARG A 89 -24.07 -1.21 31.38
CA ARG A 89 -24.53 -1.88 32.59
C ARG A 89 -25.40 -0.98 33.46
N ASP A 90 -26.45 -1.56 34.01
CA ASP A 90 -27.21 -1.02 35.14
C ASP A 90 -26.89 -1.88 36.38
N GLY A 91 -26.04 -1.35 37.26
CA GLY A 91 -25.43 -2.13 38.33
C GLY A 91 -24.64 -3.34 37.79
N ALA A 92 -25.06 -4.55 38.17
CA ALA A 92 -24.43 -5.80 37.73
C ALA A 92 -24.98 -6.33 36.40
N THR A 93 -26.10 -5.80 35.91
CA THR A 93 -26.81 -6.30 34.74
C THR A 93 -26.33 -5.62 33.47
N VAL A 94 -26.00 -6.40 32.44
CA VAL A 94 -25.74 -5.88 31.08
C VAL A 94 -27.08 -5.57 30.42
N VAL A 95 -27.31 -4.31 30.09
CA VAL A 95 -28.56 -3.81 29.48
C VAL A 95 -28.45 -3.55 27.98
N ALA A 96 -27.23 -3.35 27.47
CA ALA A 96 -26.94 -3.30 26.04
C ALA A 96 -25.49 -3.72 25.78
N THR A 97 -25.21 -4.19 24.57
CA THR A 97 -23.85 -4.55 24.13
C THR A 97 -23.59 -4.05 22.72
N PHE A 98 -22.33 -3.77 22.41
CA PHE A 98 -21.90 -3.44 21.07
C PHE A 98 -20.53 -4.05 20.77
N ALA A 99 -20.46 -4.89 19.75
CA ALA A 99 -19.20 -5.52 19.33
C ALA A 99 -18.33 -4.53 18.54
N VAL A 100 -17.03 -4.55 18.81
CA VAL A 100 -16.04 -3.64 18.25
C VAL A 100 -14.83 -4.42 17.74
N THR A 101 -14.30 -3.98 16.59
CA THR A 101 -13.04 -4.44 16.03
C THR A 101 -12.08 -3.26 15.90
N SER A 102 -10.88 -3.34 16.46
CA SER A 102 -9.84 -2.33 16.27
C SER A 102 -8.94 -2.70 15.09
N ILE A 103 -8.87 -1.84 14.07
CA ILE A 103 -8.16 -2.10 12.81
C ILE A 103 -6.92 -1.21 12.65
N LYS A 104 -5.86 -1.76 12.06
CA LYS A 104 -4.67 -1.02 11.58
C LYS A 104 -4.70 -0.80 10.08
N HIS A 105 -3.92 0.15 9.61
CA HIS A 105 -3.75 0.50 8.19
C HIS A 105 -5.09 0.63 7.44
N PRO A 106 -6.05 1.41 7.97
CA PRO A 106 -7.33 1.52 7.33
C PRO A 106 -7.22 2.16 5.94
N ALA A 107 -8.03 1.67 5.02
CA ALA A 107 -8.19 2.15 3.67
C ALA A 107 -9.65 2.50 3.41
N VAL A 108 -9.87 3.65 2.78
CA VAL A 108 -11.18 4.05 2.27
C VAL A 108 -11.43 3.28 0.98
N HIS A 109 -12.56 2.59 0.90
CA HIS A 109 -13.03 1.99 -0.33
C HIS A 109 -14.20 2.79 -0.88
N PHE A 110 -14.20 2.95 -2.20
CA PHE A 110 -15.31 3.56 -2.91
C PHE A 110 -15.63 2.76 -4.15
N ARG A 111 -16.89 2.84 -4.59
CA ARG A 111 -17.37 2.17 -5.79
C ARG A 111 -18.59 2.89 -6.33
N GLY A 112 -18.87 2.65 -7.61
CA GLY A 112 -20.04 3.24 -8.25
C GLY A 112 -19.99 3.14 -9.75
N ARG A 113 -20.61 4.14 -10.38
CA ARG A 113 -20.62 4.34 -11.82
C ARG A 113 -19.82 5.58 -12.18
N PHE A 114 -19.23 5.59 -13.36
CA PHE A 114 -18.57 6.77 -13.92
C PHE A 114 -19.08 7.08 -15.32
N GLU A 115 -19.04 8.34 -15.72
CA GLU A 115 -19.23 8.80 -17.09
C GLU A 115 -17.87 9.22 -17.66
N ALA A 116 -17.59 8.79 -18.88
CA ALA A 116 -16.40 9.14 -19.63
C ALA A 116 -16.79 9.53 -21.05
N ARG A 117 -16.56 10.81 -21.40
CA ARG A 117 -16.92 11.38 -22.71
C ARG A 117 -15.67 11.82 -23.45
N PHE A 118 -14.93 10.87 -24.02
CA PHE A 118 -13.72 11.15 -24.81
C PHE A 118 -13.60 10.20 -26.00
N GLY A 119 -12.84 10.60 -27.03
CA GLY A 119 -12.61 9.76 -28.21
C GLY A 119 -11.71 8.58 -27.87
N THR A 120 -12.07 7.37 -28.30
CA THR A 120 -11.25 6.16 -28.15
C THR A 120 -10.97 5.50 -29.50
N ASP A 121 -9.85 4.77 -29.58
CA ASP A 121 -9.30 3.94 -30.68
C ASP A 121 -9.97 3.98 -32.07
N GLY A 122 -9.15 4.28 -33.08
CA GLY A 122 -9.56 4.36 -34.49
C GLY A 122 -9.68 5.78 -35.03
N GLY A 123 -9.52 6.80 -34.18
CA GLY A 123 -9.48 8.22 -34.52
C GLY A 123 -8.63 9.03 -33.52
N ALA A 124 -8.41 10.32 -33.81
CA ALA A 124 -7.65 11.17 -32.90
C ALA A 124 -8.43 11.45 -31.59
N TYR A 125 -7.76 11.36 -30.45
CA TYR A 125 -8.35 11.42 -29.10
C TYR A 125 -9.17 12.69 -28.81
N ASN A 126 -8.87 13.77 -29.52
CA ASN A 126 -9.50 15.08 -29.39
C ASN A 126 -10.58 15.35 -30.46
N ARG A 127 -10.90 14.36 -31.30
CA ARG A 127 -11.90 14.48 -32.36
C ARG A 127 -13.01 13.47 -32.12
N ASN A 128 -14.14 13.95 -31.60
CA ASN A 128 -15.30 13.09 -31.39
C ASN A 128 -16.36 13.29 -32.49
N PRO A 129 -16.90 12.22 -33.08
CA PRO A 129 -18.01 12.36 -34.00
C PRO A 129 -19.32 12.54 -33.24
N MET A 130 -19.91 13.72 -33.40
CA MET A 130 -21.30 13.99 -32.99
C MET A 130 -22.22 13.80 -34.20
N TYR A 131 -23.26 13.01 -34.02
CA TYR A 131 -24.27 12.86 -35.03
C TYR A 131 -25.10 14.14 -35.19
N THR A 132 -25.45 14.47 -36.44
CA THR A 132 -26.36 15.57 -36.79
C THR A 132 -27.37 15.09 -37.83
N ALA A 133 -28.36 15.91 -38.17
CA ALA A 133 -29.30 15.59 -39.26
C ALA A 133 -28.60 15.36 -40.63
N THR A 134 -27.40 15.91 -40.84
CA THR A 134 -26.71 15.87 -42.15
C THR A 134 -25.42 15.04 -42.16
N ASN A 135 -24.96 14.56 -41.00
CA ASN A 135 -23.64 13.89 -40.86
C ASN A 135 -23.73 12.40 -40.48
N ASP A 136 -24.89 11.76 -40.70
CA ASP A 136 -25.18 10.42 -40.15
C ASP A 136 -24.29 9.27 -40.68
N ALA A 137 -23.76 9.45 -41.89
CA ALA A 137 -22.90 8.49 -42.59
C ALA A 137 -21.39 8.81 -42.49
N ALA A 138 -21.01 9.98 -41.98
CA ALA A 138 -19.63 10.46 -41.93
C ALA A 138 -19.02 10.46 -40.52
N VAL A 139 -19.78 9.99 -39.51
CA VAL A 139 -19.26 9.63 -38.20
C VAL A 139 -18.39 8.37 -38.35
N PRO A 140 -17.05 8.45 -38.17
CA PRO A 140 -16.16 7.29 -38.26
C PRO A 140 -16.49 6.27 -37.16
N PRO A 141 -16.08 5.01 -37.31
CA PRO A 141 -16.42 3.90 -36.40
C PRO A 141 -15.66 3.94 -35.06
N GLY A 142 -15.49 5.12 -34.46
CA GLY A 142 -14.98 5.26 -33.10
C GLY A 142 -15.95 4.65 -32.09
N TRP A 143 -15.41 4.13 -30.99
CA TRP A 143 -16.20 3.39 -30.00
C TRP A 143 -17.09 4.29 -29.16
N THR A 144 -16.69 5.54 -28.95
CA THR A 144 -17.48 6.59 -28.28
C THR A 144 -18.08 7.55 -29.32
N TRP A 145 -19.31 8.00 -29.10
CA TRP A 145 -20.06 8.79 -30.08
C TRP A 145 -21.12 9.65 -29.41
N GLY A 146 -21.37 10.84 -29.95
CA GLY A 146 -22.34 11.80 -29.42
C GLY A 146 -23.68 11.81 -30.14
N LEU A 147 -24.77 11.97 -29.39
CA LEU A 147 -26.11 12.16 -29.96
C LEU A 147 -26.33 13.60 -30.42
N GLU A 148 -27.32 13.79 -31.30
CA GLU A 148 -27.70 15.13 -31.74
C GLU A 148 -28.26 15.93 -30.56
N GLY A 149 -27.67 17.11 -30.32
CA GLY A 149 -28.04 18.00 -29.21
C GLY A 149 -27.30 17.75 -27.90
N GLU A 150 -26.47 16.70 -27.81
CA GLU A 150 -25.61 16.50 -26.65
C GLU A 150 -24.47 17.53 -26.60
N PRO A 151 -23.99 17.91 -25.39
CA PRO A 151 -22.76 18.68 -25.26
C PRO A 151 -21.58 17.93 -25.89
N GLY A 152 -20.66 18.67 -26.50
CA GLY A 152 -19.43 18.12 -27.06
C GLY A 152 -18.56 17.42 -26.03
N PHE A 153 -17.84 16.39 -26.46
CA PHE A 153 -16.96 15.57 -25.62
C PHE A 153 -15.64 16.30 -25.35
N VAL A 154 -15.22 17.13 -26.31
CA VAL A 154 -14.02 17.95 -26.23
C VAL A 154 -14.36 19.31 -26.86
N PRO A 155 -14.08 20.45 -26.20
CA PRO A 155 -14.19 21.77 -26.81
C PRO A 155 -13.37 21.87 -28.11
N ALA A 156 -13.84 22.65 -29.07
CA ALA A 156 -13.17 22.81 -30.37
C ALA A 156 -11.81 23.57 -30.29
N ILE A 157 -11.53 24.22 -29.15
CA ILE A 157 -10.31 24.99 -28.88
C ILE A 157 -9.78 24.53 -27.52
N GLY A 158 -8.46 24.36 -27.38
CA GLY A 158 -7.85 23.87 -26.13
C GLY A 158 -8.08 22.37 -25.91
N SER A 159 -8.32 21.60 -26.98
CA SER A 159 -8.64 20.18 -26.92
C SER A 159 -7.43 19.28 -26.64
N VAL A 160 -6.22 19.83 -26.76
CA VAL A 160 -4.94 19.13 -26.58
C VAL A 160 -4.17 19.81 -25.43
N PRO A 161 -3.71 19.04 -24.43
CA PRO A 161 -2.95 19.61 -23.32
C PRO A 161 -1.49 19.84 -23.76
N GLU A 162 -1.21 21.02 -24.32
CA GLU A 162 0.18 21.46 -24.58
C GLU A 162 1.00 21.64 -23.30
N ASN A 163 0.28 21.89 -22.19
CA ASN A 163 0.74 21.80 -20.81
C ASN A 163 -0.26 20.87 -20.08
N LEU A 164 0.23 19.93 -19.26
CA LEU A 164 -0.57 19.01 -18.44
C LEU A 164 -1.54 19.69 -17.45
N GLU A 165 -1.34 20.97 -17.17
CA GLU A 165 -2.22 21.79 -16.35
C GLU A 165 -3.37 22.43 -17.14
N THR A 166 -3.47 22.15 -18.44
CA THR A 166 -4.52 22.67 -19.31
C THR A 166 -5.79 21.84 -19.15
N PRO A 167 -6.91 22.43 -18.73
CA PRO A 167 -8.21 21.75 -18.74
C PRO A 167 -8.59 21.34 -20.15
N VAL A 168 -9.07 20.10 -20.30
CA VAL A 168 -9.57 19.57 -21.58
C VAL A 168 -10.94 18.93 -21.34
N GLY A 169 -11.79 18.85 -22.37
CA GLY A 169 -13.18 18.38 -22.20
C GLY A 169 -13.36 16.90 -21.88
N ARG A 170 -12.31 16.09 -22.08
CA ARG A 170 -12.31 14.62 -21.92
C ARG A 170 -12.19 14.18 -20.45
N VAL A 171 -13.14 14.62 -19.65
CA VAL A 171 -13.12 14.46 -18.19
C VAL A 171 -13.82 13.17 -17.76
N VAL A 172 -13.24 12.50 -16.76
CA VAL A 172 -13.87 11.38 -16.05
C VAL A 172 -14.73 11.94 -14.91
N ARG A 173 -16.00 11.53 -14.84
CA ARG A 173 -16.95 12.00 -13.82
C ARG A 173 -17.50 10.83 -13.02
N LEU A 174 -17.39 10.90 -11.70
CA LEU A 174 -17.90 9.88 -10.79
C LEU A 174 -19.29 10.22 -10.23
N ASN A 175 -19.61 11.51 -10.17
CA ASN A 175 -20.95 12.06 -9.99
C ASN A 175 -21.13 13.27 -10.93
N ASN A 176 -22.36 13.79 -11.01
CA ASN A 176 -22.71 14.96 -11.83
C ASN A 176 -22.38 14.75 -13.33
N PRO A 177 -22.95 13.71 -13.98
CA PRO A 177 -22.70 13.44 -15.40
C PRO A 177 -23.16 14.60 -16.27
N VAL A 178 -22.51 14.80 -17.41
CA VAL A 178 -22.84 15.88 -18.35
C VAL A 178 -24.20 15.65 -18.99
N ALA A 179 -24.49 14.41 -19.41
CA ALA A 179 -25.76 14.05 -20.02
C ALA A 179 -26.05 12.57 -19.81
N LEU A 180 -27.12 12.25 -19.07
CA LEU A 180 -27.56 10.88 -18.89
C LEU A 180 -28.56 10.48 -19.99
N ARG A 181 -28.23 9.45 -20.76
CA ARG A 181 -29.10 8.93 -21.84
C ARG A 181 -30.27 8.13 -21.25
N SER A 182 -31.39 8.07 -21.98
CA SER A 182 -32.57 7.33 -21.49
C SER A 182 -32.23 5.87 -21.18
N HIS A 183 -32.82 5.35 -20.10
CA HIS A 183 -32.55 4.02 -19.50
C HIS A 183 -31.17 3.84 -18.86
N ALA A 184 -30.25 4.80 -18.94
CA ALA A 184 -29.02 4.73 -18.16
C ALA A 184 -29.31 5.03 -16.68
N GLU A 185 -28.74 4.20 -15.79
CA GLU A 185 -28.86 4.44 -14.35
C GLU A 185 -27.97 5.63 -13.92
N ALA A 186 -28.24 6.16 -12.74
CA ALA A 186 -27.52 7.33 -12.24
C ALA A 186 -26.01 7.07 -12.11
N VAL A 187 -25.22 8.04 -12.57
CA VAL A 187 -23.77 8.06 -12.36
C VAL A 187 -23.51 8.57 -10.94
N VAL A 188 -23.42 7.61 -10.02
CA VAL A 188 -23.22 7.86 -8.60
C VAL A 188 -22.06 7.02 -8.09
N THR A 189 -21.20 7.65 -7.31
CA THR A 189 -20.09 7.00 -6.61
C THR A 189 -20.02 7.50 -5.19
N THR A 190 -19.94 6.57 -4.25
CA THR A 190 -19.80 6.87 -2.82
C THR A 190 -18.68 6.04 -2.20
N VAL A 191 -18.18 6.50 -1.06
CA VAL A 191 -17.43 5.65 -0.13
C VAL A 191 -18.37 4.55 0.34
N ASP A 192 -18.02 3.30 0.07
CA ASP A 192 -18.90 2.16 0.40
C ASP A 192 -18.42 1.38 1.62
N ALA A 193 -17.14 1.48 1.96
CA ALA A 193 -16.59 0.85 3.15
C ALA A 193 -15.30 1.49 3.62
N ILE A 194 -14.97 1.24 4.88
CA ILE A 194 -13.61 1.30 5.39
C ILE A 194 -13.14 -0.15 5.56
N ALA A 195 -11.95 -0.47 5.06
CA ALA A 195 -11.28 -1.72 5.34
C ALA A 195 -10.04 -1.46 6.18
N GLY A 196 -9.57 -2.45 6.91
CA GLY A 196 -8.29 -2.39 7.63
C GLY A 196 -7.85 -3.79 8.00
N ILE A 197 -6.83 -3.89 8.84
CA ILE A 197 -6.18 -5.16 9.16
C ILE A 197 -6.37 -5.43 10.66
N THR A 198 -6.72 -6.67 11.00
CA THR A 198 -6.55 -7.27 12.33
C THR A 198 -5.35 -8.21 12.31
N THR A 199 -4.88 -8.72 13.45
CA THR A 199 -3.79 -9.72 13.39
C THR A 199 -4.22 -11.03 12.71
N GLY A 200 -5.53 -11.28 12.59
CA GLY A 200 -6.10 -12.43 11.88
C GLY A 200 -6.35 -12.19 10.38
N GLY A 201 -6.17 -10.96 9.88
CA GLY A 201 -6.33 -10.64 8.46
C GLY A 201 -7.16 -9.37 8.19
N PRO A 202 -7.45 -9.09 6.91
CA PRO A 202 -8.19 -7.91 6.50
C PRO A 202 -9.67 -7.99 6.86
N GLU A 203 -10.23 -6.87 7.35
CA GLU A 203 -11.64 -6.69 7.70
C GLU A 203 -12.24 -5.53 6.92
N ARG A 204 -13.55 -5.62 6.63
CA ARG A 204 -14.32 -4.62 5.89
C ARG A 204 -15.58 -4.23 6.63
N PHE A 205 -15.82 -2.92 6.74
CA PHE A 205 -16.96 -2.30 7.43
C PHE A 205 -17.70 -1.35 6.48
N THR A 206 -19.00 -1.59 6.30
CA THR A 206 -19.90 -0.78 5.46
C THR A 206 -20.75 0.22 6.26
N ALA A 207 -20.43 0.38 7.54
CA ALA A 207 -20.99 1.35 8.46
C ALA A 207 -19.97 1.64 9.58
N GLY A 208 -20.21 2.66 10.40
CA GLY A 208 -19.36 2.97 11.56
C GLY A 208 -18.29 4.03 11.32
N ASP A 209 -18.42 4.84 10.27
CA ASP A 209 -17.73 6.13 10.16
C ASP A 209 -18.55 7.08 9.26
N PRO A 210 -18.68 8.38 9.59
CA PRO A 210 -19.40 9.37 8.78
C PRO A 210 -18.89 9.55 7.34
N LEU A 211 -17.69 9.08 7.02
CA LEU A 211 -17.15 9.08 5.67
C LEU A 211 -17.87 8.06 4.77
N ILE A 212 -18.42 6.97 5.33
CA ILE A 212 -19.16 5.96 4.57
C ILE A 212 -20.48 6.57 4.09
N GLY A 213 -20.72 6.50 2.78
CA GLY A 213 -21.83 7.11 2.08
C GLY A 213 -21.56 8.51 1.52
N GLU A 214 -20.43 9.14 1.86
CA GLU A 214 -20.04 10.42 1.23
C GLU A 214 -19.77 10.22 -0.28
N PRO A 215 -20.14 11.20 -1.14
CA PRO A 215 -19.86 11.12 -2.56
C PRO A 215 -18.35 11.17 -2.82
N VAL A 216 -17.88 10.42 -3.82
CA VAL A 216 -16.49 10.45 -4.27
C VAL A 216 -16.42 11.06 -5.65
N ASP A 217 -15.65 12.13 -5.79
CA ASP A 217 -15.52 12.87 -7.04
C ASP A 217 -14.06 13.07 -7.44
N PHE A 218 -13.86 13.10 -8.75
CA PHE A 218 -12.67 13.72 -9.33
C PHE A 218 -12.91 15.20 -9.62
N GLY A 219 -11.83 15.97 -9.73
CA GLY A 219 -11.90 17.37 -10.15
C GLY A 219 -12.65 17.52 -11.48
N SER A 220 -13.28 18.68 -11.67
CA SER A 220 -14.04 19.01 -12.88
C SER A 220 -13.24 18.91 -14.18
N ASP A 221 -11.91 18.89 -14.06
CA ASP A 221 -10.96 18.92 -15.16
C ASP A 221 -10.06 17.68 -15.18
N THR A 222 -10.32 16.67 -14.32
CA THR A 222 -9.53 15.42 -14.30
C THR A 222 -9.75 14.61 -15.57
N TYR A 223 -8.68 14.36 -16.34
CA TYR A 223 -8.76 13.73 -17.67
C TYR A 223 -7.72 12.62 -17.86
N LEU A 224 -7.98 11.69 -18.78
CA LEU A 224 -7.01 10.67 -19.20
C LEU A 224 -6.07 11.20 -20.29
N ALA A 225 -4.76 11.15 -20.10
CA ALA A 225 -3.76 11.80 -20.94
C ALA A 225 -3.31 10.99 -22.19
N GLY A 226 -4.22 10.26 -22.83
CA GLY A 226 -3.92 9.31 -23.92
C GLY A 226 -3.73 9.89 -25.32
N ASN A 227 -2.97 10.96 -25.55
CA ASN A 227 -2.92 11.69 -26.84
C ASN A 227 -2.43 10.91 -28.12
N ASN A 228 -2.61 9.59 -28.20
CA ASN A 228 -2.27 8.71 -29.29
C ASN A 228 -3.53 8.01 -29.88
N PRO A 229 -3.77 8.03 -31.21
CA PRO A 229 -3.00 8.73 -32.23
C PRO A 229 -3.25 10.24 -32.20
N GLN A 230 -2.21 11.00 -32.52
CA GLN A 230 -2.29 12.45 -32.60
C GLN A 230 -2.88 12.89 -33.95
N ASN A 231 -3.69 13.95 -33.96
CA ASN A 231 -4.12 14.60 -35.18
C ASN A 231 -3.02 15.57 -35.67
N PRO A 232 -2.53 15.44 -36.92
CA PRO A 232 -1.48 16.32 -37.45
C PRO A 232 -1.83 17.81 -37.51
N ALA A 233 -3.12 18.16 -37.48
CA ALA A 233 -3.58 19.55 -37.49
C ALA A 233 -3.55 20.21 -36.11
N ASP A 234 -3.41 19.43 -35.04
CA ASP A 234 -3.43 19.93 -33.67
C ASP A 234 -2.01 20.21 -33.15
N PRO A 235 -1.87 21.13 -32.17
CA PRO A 235 -0.58 21.37 -31.53
C PRO A 235 -0.04 20.11 -30.85
N GLN A 236 1.28 20.07 -30.64
CA GLN A 236 1.93 18.96 -29.94
C GLN A 236 1.51 18.93 -28.46
N PRO A 237 0.92 17.83 -27.95
CA PRO A 237 0.66 17.70 -26.52
C PRO A 237 1.97 17.67 -25.74
N GLU A 238 1.90 17.96 -24.45
CA GLU A 238 3.03 17.74 -23.54
C GLU A 238 3.41 16.25 -23.52
N GLU A 239 2.42 15.36 -23.39
CA GLU A 239 2.65 13.91 -23.30
C GLU A 239 1.85 13.11 -24.33
N ILE A 240 2.41 11.99 -24.78
CA ILE A 240 1.79 11.06 -25.74
C ILE A 240 1.77 9.67 -25.09
N TRP A 241 0.58 9.19 -24.71
CA TRP A 241 0.40 7.90 -24.04
C TRP A 241 -0.43 6.96 -24.90
N SER A 242 -0.04 5.68 -24.93
CA SER A 242 -0.84 4.61 -25.50
C SER A 242 -2.10 4.33 -24.66
N ALA A 243 -3.10 3.74 -25.29
CA ALA A 243 -4.27 3.21 -24.61
C ALA A 243 -3.89 2.29 -23.45
N ALA A 244 -4.62 2.40 -22.34
CA ALA A 244 -4.43 1.69 -21.08
C ALA A 244 -3.12 1.98 -20.35
N LEU A 245 -2.41 3.04 -20.72
CA LEU A 245 -1.19 3.50 -20.04
C LEU A 245 -1.26 4.98 -19.67
N GLU A 246 -2.45 5.58 -19.74
CA GLU A 246 -2.66 7.00 -19.52
C GLU A 246 -2.51 7.42 -18.05
N PRO A 247 -1.77 8.51 -17.77
CA PRO A 247 -1.89 9.25 -16.53
C PRO A 247 -3.17 10.09 -16.47
N MET A 248 -3.63 10.36 -15.25
CA MET A 248 -4.70 11.31 -14.96
C MET A 248 -4.14 12.74 -14.85
N GLY A 249 -4.35 13.57 -15.86
CA GLY A 249 -4.06 15.00 -15.80
C GLY A 249 -5.04 15.74 -14.90
N LEU A 250 -4.57 16.82 -14.24
CA LEU A 250 -5.37 17.63 -13.30
C LEU A 250 -6.14 16.78 -12.26
N PHE A 251 -5.51 15.71 -11.78
CA PHE A 251 -6.12 14.81 -10.82
C PHE A 251 -6.38 15.51 -9.48
N LEU A 252 -7.63 15.48 -9.04
CA LEU A 252 -8.08 15.95 -7.74
C LEU A 252 -9.08 14.95 -7.21
N LEU A 253 -8.82 14.34 -6.06
CA LEU A 253 -9.75 13.48 -5.35
C LEU A 253 -10.54 14.30 -4.32
N ARG A 254 -11.84 14.04 -4.21
CA ARG A 254 -12.72 14.54 -3.14
C ARG A 254 -13.52 13.41 -2.51
N LEU A 255 -13.60 13.40 -1.19
CA LEU A 255 -14.49 12.51 -0.42
C LEU A 255 -15.47 13.41 0.35
N GLY A 256 -16.62 13.66 -0.26
CA GLY A 256 -17.60 14.64 0.21
C GLY A 256 -16.97 16.01 0.45
N ASN A 257 -17.38 16.63 1.55
CA ASN A 257 -16.78 17.87 2.06
C ASN A 257 -15.69 17.62 3.13
N ARG A 258 -15.30 16.36 3.33
CA ARG A 258 -14.42 15.95 4.44
C ARG A 258 -12.95 15.84 4.03
N PHE A 259 -12.68 15.56 2.76
CA PHE A 259 -11.32 15.44 2.25
C PHE A 259 -11.21 15.93 0.81
N SER A 260 -10.11 16.59 0.49
CA SER A 260 -9.68 16.81 -0.90
C SER A 260 -8.16 16.83 -1.04
N GLY A 261 -7.65 16.39 -2.20
CA GLY A 261 -6.23 16.48 -2.53
C GLY A 261 -5.92 16.08 -3.97
N GLY A 262 -4.84 16.61 -4.54
CA GLY A 262 -4.33 16.23 -5.86
C GLY A 262 -2.99 15.49 -5.77
N SER A 263 -2.35 15.28 -6.92
CA SER A 263 -1.02 14.66 -7.02
C SER A 263 0.06 15.70 -7.22
N SER A 264 1.24 15.46 -6.64
CA SER A 264 2.44 16.24 -6.90
C SER A 264 2.89 16.05 -8.34
N LEU A 265 3.13 17.17 -9.00
CA LEU A 265 3.57 17.22 -10.38
C LEU A 265 4.69 18.26 -10.48
N GLY A 266 5.85 17.83 -10.96
CA GLY A 266 7.02 18.68 -11.10
C GLY A 266 6.81 19.83 -12.10
N PRO A 267 7.82 20.71 -12.26
CA PRO A 267 7.76 21.76 -13.26
C PRO A 267 7.78 21.18 -14.68
N PHE A 268 7.19 21.90 -15.64
CA PHE A 268 7.32 21.60 -17.06
C PHE A 268 8.80 21.64 -17.48
N VAL A 269 9.29 20.57 -18.11
CA VAL A 269 10.67 20.49 -18.61
C VAL A 269 10.71 20.54 -20.14
N SER A 270 9.98 19.63 -20.79
CA SER A 270 9.96 19.49 -22.25
C SER A 270 8.75 18.67 -22.70
N LYS A 271 8.31 18.84 -23.94
CA LYS A 271 7.32 17.94 -24.56
C LYS A 271 7.93 16.54 -24.79
N ALA A 272 7.08 15.51 -24.74
CA ALA A 272 7.46 14.13 -25.03
C ALA A 272 7.96 13.98 -26.47
N THR A 273 9.04 13.23 -26.62
CA THR A 273 9.64 12.84 -27.91
C THR A 273 9.35 11.38 -28.25
N THR A 274 8.96 10.57 -27.26
CA THR A 274 8.53 9.17 -27.44
C THR A 274 7.17 8.92 -26.78
N ILE A 275 6.49 7.86 -27.23
CA ILE A 275 5.26 7.39 -26.60
C ILE A 275 5.56 6.85 -25.20
N ASN A 276 4.63 7.04 -24.26
CA ASN A 276 4.70 6.62 -22.87
C ASN A 276 5.84 7.25 -22.06
N GLN A 277 6.16 8.51 -22.38
CA GLN A 277 7.19 9.28 -21.71
C GLN A 277 6.57 10.23 -20.69
N HIS A 278 7.03 10.13 -19.44
CA HIS A 278 6.82 11.19 -18.45
C HIS A 278 7.69 12.40 -18.77
N THR A 279 7.14 13.59 -18.61
CA THR A 279 7.80 14.86 -18.92
C THR A 279 8.14 15.71 -17.70
N ARG A 280 7.75 15.25 -16.51
CA ARG A 280 7.88 15.96 -15.24
C ARG A 280 8.42 15.04 -14.15
N THR A 281 9.16 15.62 -13.20
CA THR A 281 9.72 14.92 -12.05
C THR A 281 9.58 15.77 -10.79
N PRO A 282 8.97 15.27 -9.69
CA PRO A 282 8.23 14.01 -9.62
C PRO A 282 6.96 14.04 -10.49
N ASP A 283 6.38 12.88 -10.77
CA ASP A 283 5.06 12.73 -11.36
C ASP A 283 4.32 11.63 -10.61
N ASP A 284 3.51 12.04 -9.64
CA ASP A 284 2.78 11.14 -8.75
C ASP A 284 1.32 10.92 -9.18
N ARG A 285 0.93 11.39 -10.37
CA ARG A 285 -0.43 11.26 -10.90
C ARG A 285 -0.82 9.78 -11.01
N PRO A 286 -2.09 9.41 -10.76
CA PRO A 286 -2.57 8.07 -11.05
C PRO A 286 -2.34 7.72 -12.51
N ILE A 287 -1.71 6.58 -12.78
CA ILE A 287 -1.40 6.10 -14.12
C ILE A 287 -1.89 4.67 -14.31
N ALA A 288 -2.52 4.39 -15.45
CA ALA A 288 -2.89 3.04 -15.83
C ALA A 288 -1.66 2.16 -16.10
N ASN A 289 -1.70 0.91 -15.64
CA ASN A 289 -0.64 -0.07 -15.86
C ASN A 289 -1.05 -1.22 -16.80
N GLY A 290 -1.89 -0.92 -17.79
CA GLY A 290 -2.41 -1.87 -18.77
C GLY A 290 -3.82 -2.37 -18.47
N LEU A 291 -4.32 -3.26 -19.34
CA LEU A 291 -5.61 -3.92 -19.21
C LEU A 291 -5.47 -5.31 -18.61
N VAL A 292 -6.35 -5.64 -17.67
CA VAL A 292 -6.51 -7.00 -17.14
C VAL A 292 -7.95 -7.49 -17.27
N ALA A 293 -8.15 -8.79 -17.40
CA ALA A 293 -9.50 -9.36 -17.36
C ALA A 293 -10.20 -9.02 -16.03
N VAL A 294 -11.49 -8.70 -16.09
CA VAL A 294 -12.32 -8.54 -14.90
C VAL A 294 -12.70 -9.94 -14.39
N PRO A 295 -12.37 -10.30 -13.14
CA PRO A 295 -12.81 -11.55 -12.56
C PRO A 295 -14.35 -11.65 -12.56
N PRO A 296 -14.95 -12.82 -12.84
CA PRO A 296 -16.41 -12.98 -12.84
C PRO A 296 -17.09 -12.55 -11.54
N GLY A 297 -16.43 -12.76 -10.39
CA GLY A 297 -16.94 -12.32 -9.08
C GLY A 297 -17.04 -10.80 -8.95
N GLU A 298 -16.16 -10.05 -9.61
CA GLU A 298 -16.18 -8.58 -9.61
C GLU A 298 -17.32 -8.05 -10.48
N MET A 299 -17.55 -8.64 -11.66
CA MET A 299 -18.72 -8.34 -12.48
C MET A 299 -20.03 -8.62 -11.71
N ALA A 300 -20.10 -9.78 -11.06
CA ALA A 300 -21.26 -10.19 -10.26
C ALA A 300 -21.51 -9.27 -9.06
N ALA A 301 -20.46 -8.74 -8.43
CA ALA A 301 -20.58 -7.78 -7.32
C ALA A 301 -21.26 -6.46 -7.73
N PHE A 302 -21.31 -6.15 -9.03
CA PHE A 302 -22.03 -5.01 -9.60
C PHE A 302 -23.31 -5.42 -10.34
N GLY A 303 -23.70 -6.71 -10.29
CA GLY A 303 -24.88 -7.22 -10.99
C GLY A 303 -24.76 -7.16 -12.51
N LEU A 304 -23.53 -7.13 -13.05
CA LEU A 304 -23.31 -6.95 -14.48
C LEU A 304 -23.45 -8.29 -15.23
N PRO A 305 -24.35 -8.38 -16.22
CA PRO A 305 -24.45 -9.57 -17.05
C PRO A 305 -23.37 -9.54 -18.15
N SER A 306 -23.41 -10.53 -19.06
CA SER A 306 -22.57 -10.47 -20.26
C SER A 306 -22.90 -9.25 -21.13
N LEU A 307 -21.94 -8.75 -21.90
CA LEU A 307 -22.16 -7.64 -22.84
C LEU A 307 -23.36 -7.90 -23.78
N VAL A 308 -23.50 -9.14 -24.23
CA VAL A 308 -24.60 -9.58 -25.09
C VAL A 308 -25.93 -9.44 -24.36
N THR A 309 -26.06 -10.04 -23.19
CA THR A 309 -27.29 -9.99 -22.39
C THR A 309 -27.67 -8.56 -22.02
N TRP A 310 -26.68 -7.73 -21.65
CA TRP A 310 -26.91 -6.31 -21.38
C TRP A 310 -27.46 -5.60 -22.61
N SER A 311 -26.80 -5.79 -23.77
CA SER A 311 -27.18 -5.15 -25.03
C SER A 311 -28.57 -5.57 -25.52
N GLU A 312 -28.93 -6.85 -25.33
CA GLU A 312 -30.24 -7.37 -25.68
C GLU A 312 -31.35 -6.83 -24.80
N THR A 313 -31.08 -6.64 -23.51
CA THR A 313 -32.04 -5.99 -22.61
C THR A 313 -32.25 -4.53 -23.00
N ARG A 314 -31.16 -3.81 -23.29
CA ARG A 314 -31.23 -2.40 -23.68
C ARG A 314 -31.90 -2.20 -25.03
N ILE A 315 -31.63 -3.04 -26.02
CA ILE A 315 -32.23 -2.87 -27.36
C ILE A 315 -33.76 -3.01 -27.29
N ASP A 316 -34.29 -3.90 -26.43
CA ASP A 316 -35.73 -4.07 -26.27
C ASP A 316 -36.40 -2.83 -25.65
N GLN A 317 -35.77 -2.21 -24.66
CA GLN A 317 -36.24 -0.94 -24.09
C GLN A 317 -36.29 0.18 -25.14
N LEU A 318 -35.23 0.32 -25.94
CA LEU A 318 -35.16 1.38 -26.95
C LEU A 318 -36.09 1.13 -28.14
N LEU A 319 -36.37 -0.12 -28.50
CA LEU A 319 -37.37 -0.47 -29.52
C LEU A 319 -38.78 -0.11 -29.05
N ALA A 320 -39.10 -0.33 -27.77
CA ALA A 320 -40.36 0.08 -27.18
C ALA A 320 -40.53 1.61 -27.24
N ASP A 321 -39.51 2.37 -26.82
CA ASP A 321 -39.50 3.83 -26.93
C ASP A 321 -39.66 4.31 -28.38
N TYR A 322 -38.95 3.68 -29.32
CA TYR A 322 -39.00 4.03 -30.73
C TYR A 322 -40.40 3.82 -31.33
N SER A 323 -41.10 2.76 -30.89
CA SER A 323 -42.43 2.41 -31.41
C SER A 323 -43.52 3.41 -31.04
N VAL A 324 -43.37 4.11 -29.91
CA VAL A 324 -44.34 5.10 -29.43
C VAL A 324 -44.03 6.53 -29.90
N LEU A 325 -42.85 6.78 -30.48
CA LEU A 325 -42.51 8.09 -31.04
C LEU A 325 -43.33 8.39 -32.31
N PRO A 326 -43.78 9.64 -32.50
CA PRO A 326 -44.46 10.07 -33.72
C PRO A 326 -43.65 9.74 -34.98
N ALA A 327 -44.35 9.31 -36.04
CA ALA A 327 -43.75 9.13 -37.35
C ALA A 327 -43.27 10.47 -37.92
N GLY A 328 -42.17 10.44 -38.67
CA GLY A 328 -41.51 11.64 -39.22
C GLY A 328 -40.07 11.77 -38.75
N ASP A 329 -39.35 12.75 -39.31
CA ASP A 329 -37.97 13.01 -38.97
C ASP A 329 -37.88 13.95 -37.75
N SER A 330 -37.30 13.47 -36.66
CA SER A 330 -37.06 14.24 -35.43
C SER A 330 -35.73 13.84 -34.81
N ALA A 331 -35.13 14.74 -34.01
CA ALA A 331 -33.88 14.47 -33.32
C ALA A 331 -33.99 13.22 -32.42
N ASP A 332 -35.08 13.08 -31.67
CA ASP A 332 -35.34 11.92 -30.80
C ASP A 332 -35.41 10.60 -31.60
N ARG A 333 -36.11 10.62 -32.73
CA ARG A 333 -36.25 9.43 -33.59
C ARG A 333 -34.92 9.05 -34.22
N ARG A 334 -34.12 10.02 -34.68
CA ARG A 334 -32.76 9.78 -35.18
C ARG A 334 -31.83 9.27 -34.08
N ASN A 335 -31.90 9.85 -32.89
CA ASN A 335 -31.09 9.45 -31.75
C ASN A 335 -31.38 8.01 -31.31
N LEU A 336 -32.65 7.60 -31.18
CA LEU A 336 -32.98 6.20 -30.88
C LEU A 336 -32.52 5.24 -31.98
N LYS A 337 -32.66 5.59 -33.26
CA LYS A 337 -32.13 4.77 -34.36
C LYS A 337 -30.62 4.55 -34.25
N ARG A 338 -29.87 5.58 -33.86
CA ARG A 338 -28.40 5.52 -33.68
C ARG A 338 -28.05 4.59 -32.53
N ARG A 339 -28.67 4.78 -31.36
CA ARG A 339 -28.48 3.93 -30.18
C ARG A 339 -28.76 2.47 -30.48
N ILE A 340 -29.92 2.17 -31.08
CA ILE A 340 -30.28 0.81 -31.52
C ILE A 340 -29.24 0.27 -32.51
N GLY A 341 -28.80 1.08 -33.47
CA GLY A 341 -27.79 0.70 -34.45
C GLY A 341 -26.45 0.28 -33.84
N HIS A 342 -25.96 1.01 -32.84
CA HIS A 342 -24.75 0.66 -32.09
C HIS A 342 -24.93 -0.62 -31.25
N LEU A 343 -26.09 -0.83 -30.64
CA LEU A 343 -26.40 -2.04 -29.87
C LEU A 343 -26.49 -3.30 -30.75
N LEU A 344 -26.95 -3.18 -32.00
CA LEU A 344 -27.10 -4.33 -32.90
C LEU A 344 -25.78 -5.10 -33.14
N ALA A 345 -24.62 -4.44 -33.04
CA ALA A 345 -23.33 -5.12 -33.13
C ALA A 345 -22.97 -5.93 -31.88
N SER A 346 -23.53 -5.57 -30.72
CA SER A 346 -23.23 -6.18 -29.42
C SER A 346 -24.27 -7.21 -28.96
N VAL A 347 -25.36 -7.44 -29.69
CA VAL A 347 -26.35 -8.51 -29.43
C VAL A 347 -26.02 -9.81 -30.17
N SER A 348 -26.71 -10.90 -29.81
CA SER A 348 -26.56 -12.18 -30.51
C SER A 348 -27.00 -12.09 -31.99
N PRO A 349 -26.41 -12.89 -32.90
CA PRO A 349 -26.85 -12.92 -34.30
C PRO A 349 -28.35 -13.18 -34.49
N PRO A 350 -28.99 -14.13 -33.76
CA PRO A 350 -30.44 -14.33 -33.86
C PRO A 350 -31.25 -13.09 -33.46
N LYS A 351 -30.88 -12.42 -32.36
CA LYS A 351 -31.55 -11.18 -31.94
C LYS A 351 -31.40 -10.08 -32.98
N ARG A 352 -30.19 -9.89 -33.51
CA ARG A 352 -29.91 -8.92 -34.58
C ARG A 352 -30.82 -9.14 -35.79
N THR A 353 -30.88 -10.37 -36.29
CA THR A 353 -31.73 -10.75 -37.43
C THR A 353 -33.20 -10.50 -37.14
N ALA A 354 -33.68 -10.86 -35.94
CA ALA A 354 -35.07 -10.65 -35.54
C ALA A 354 -35.45 -9.15 -35.54
N VAL A 355 -34.60 -8.30 -34.97
CA VAL A 355 -34.85 -6.84 -34.91
C VAL A 355 -34.88 -6.21 -36.31
N LEU A 356 -33.93 -6.59 -37.19
CA LEU A 356 -33.86 -6.06 -38.56
C LEU A 356 -35.06 -6.52 -39.40
N ASN A 357 -35.49 -7.79 -39.28
CA ASN A 357 -36.65 -8.31 -40.00
C ASN A 357 -37.96 -7.66 -39.54
N ALA A 358 -38.10 -7.42 -38.24
CA ALA A 358 -39.28 -6.74 -37.68
C ALA A 358 -39.35 -5.25 -38.07
N ASN A 359 -38.21 -4.63 -38.44
CA ASN A 359 -38.13 -3.21 -38.76
C ASN A 359 -37.37 -2.93 -40.07
N PRO A 360 -37.89 -3.39 -41.23
CA PRO A 360 -37.16 -3.30 -42.50
C PRO A 360 -36.75 -1.86 -42.85
N GLY A 361 -35.45 -1.66 -43.10
CA GLY A 361 -34.89 -0.37 -43.51
C GLY A 361 -34.89 0.73 -42.43
N GLN A 362 -35.28 0.43 -41.19
CA GLN A 362 -35.34 1.44 -40.13
C GLN A 362 -34.02 1.62 -39.37
N PHE A 363 -33.23 0.55 -39.23
CA PHE A 363 -32.00 0.50 -38.44
C PHE A 363 -30.82 -0.02 -39.27
N THR A 364 -29.64 0.47 -38.93
CA THR A 364 -28.35 0.07 -39.53
C THR A 364 -27.43 -0.41 -38.43
N VAL A 365 -26.75 -1.54 -38.63
CA VAL A 365 -25.73 -2.04 -37.69
C VAL A 365 -24.53 -1.10 -37.70
N ARG A 366 -24.09 -0.63 -36.54
CA ARG A 366 -22.96 0.28 -36.34
C ARG A 366 -21.91 -0.36 -35.42
N ALA A 367 -20.73 0.24 -35.30
CA ALA A 367 -19.69 -0.25 -34.38
C ALA A 367 -20.24 -0.34 -32.94
N GLY A 368 -20.14 -1.51 -32.31
CA GLY A 368 -20.70 -1.76 -30.97
C GLY A 368 -19.78 -1.31 -29.84
N THR A 369 -20.07 -1.73 -28.62
CA THR A 369 -19.14 -1.60 -27.48
C THR A 369 -17.93 -2.51 -27.67
N LEU A 370 -16.72 -2.03 -27.34
CA LEU A 370 -15.51 -2.87 -27.27
C LEU A 370 -15.69 -3.99 -26.27
N THR A 371 -15.51 -5.25 -26.69
CA THR A 371 -15.50 -6.38 -25.76
C THR A 371 -14.45 -6.20 -24.66
N GLY A 372 -13.28 -5.63 -24.99
CA GLY A 372 -12.24 -5.28 -24.02
C GLY A 372 -12.72 -4.25 -22.98
N GLY A 373 -13.39 -3.17 -23.40
CA GLY A 373 -13.91 -2.15 -22.48
C GLY A 373 -14.99 -2.67 -21.51
N TRP A 374 -15.71 -3.73 -21.89
CA TRP A 374 -16.67 -4.39 -21.00
C TRP A 374 -16.02 -5.44 -20.09
N ALA A 375 -15.18 -6.31 -20.64
CA ALA A 375 -14.68 -7.51 -19.97
C ALA A 375 -13.28 -7.35 -19.35
N GLN A 376 -12.62 -6.20 -19.58
CA GLN A 376 -11.33 -5.86 -19.00
C GLN A 376 -11.43 -4.58 -18.16
N LYS A 377 -10.45 -4.38 -17.29
CA LYS A 377 -10.29 -3.19 -16.45
C LYS A 377 -8.91 -2.61 -16.58
N GLU A 378 -8.82 -1.31 -16.41
CA GLU A 378 -7.56 -0.63 -16.17
C GLU A 378 -7.29 -0.60 -14.66
N ILE A 379 -6.02 -0.47 -14.28
CA ILE A 379 -5.61 -0.29 -12.89
C ILE A 379 -4.78 0.98 -12.81
N TYR A 380 -5.39 2.05 -12.32
CA TYR A 380 -4.70 3.31 -12.04
C TYR A 380 -4.09 3.24 -10.65
N THR A 381 -2.80 3.52 -10.54
CA THR A 381 -2.10 3.68 -9.26
C THR A 381 -1.36 5.01 -9.23
N GLY A 382 -1.40 5.71 -8.09
CA GLY A 382 -0.72 7.00 -7.90
C GLY A 382 -0.81 7.48 -6.46
N LYS A 383 -0.51 8.75 -6.24
CA LYS A 383 -0.57 9.37 -4.91
C LYS A 383 -1.48 10.58 -4.87
N VAL A 384 -2.07 10.82 -3.70
CA VAL A 384 -2.72 12.07 -3.33
C VAL A 384 -1.83 12.72 -2.26
N ASN A 385 -1.00 13.67 -2.67
CA ASN A 385 0.06 14.27 -1.85
C ASN A 385 0.29 15.77 -2.14
N ALA A 386 -0.62 16.42 -2.85
CA ALA A 386 -0.60 17.86 -3.09
C ALA A 386 -1.93 18.50 -2.68
N ASN A 387 -1.87 19.72 -2.13
CA ASN A 387 -3.05 20.50 -1.73
C ASN A 387 -4.03 19.72 -0.83
N LEU A 388 -3.51 18.96 0.13
CA LEU A 388 -4.31 18.16 1.05
C LEU A 388 -5.14 19.05 1.97
N SER A 389 -6.43 18.76 2.08
CA SER A 389 -7.36 19.41 2.99
C SER A 389 -8.19 18.36 3.72
N PHE A 390 -8.22 18.45 5.05
CA PHE A 390 -8.91 17.51 5.93
C PHE A 390 -9.92 18.26 6.80
N ALA A 391 -11.16 17.79 6.81
CA ALA A 391 -12.24 18.24 7.69
C ALA A 391 -12.88 17.01 8.35
N PRO A 392 -12.32 16.53 9.48
CA PRO A 392 -12.75 15.27 10.08
C PRO A 392 -14.24 15.21 10.40
N ALA A 393 -14.79 16.26 11.01
CA ALA A 393 -16.21 16.39 11.33
C ALA A 393 -16.83 15.09 11.92
N GLY A 394 -16.14 14.50 12.91
CA GLY A 394 -16.54 13.26 13.59
C GLY A 394 -16.08 11.96 12.93
N SER A 395 -15.39 12.02 11.79
CA SER A 395 -14.78 10.84 11.13
C SER A 395 -13.40 10.54 11.73
N ALA A 396 -13.29 9.38 12.37
CA ALA A 396 -12.02 8.87 12.86
C ALA A 396 -11.09 8.55 11.68
N MET A 397 -11.66 8.10 10.55
CA MET A 397 -10.88 7.82 9.33
C MET A 397 -10.22 9.06 8.76
N VAL A 398 -10.95 10.18 8.64
CA VAL A 398 -10.36 11.44 8.13
C VAL A 398 -9.36 12.02 9.12
N GLN A 399 -9.58 11.87 10.42
CA GLN A 399 -8.59 12.24 11.43
C GLN A 399 -7.30 11.41 11.29
N TYR A 400 -7.42 10.10 11.09
CA TYR A 400 -6.28 9.22 10.82
C TYR A 400 -5.51 9.65 9.56
N LEU A 401 -6.21 9.86 8.44
CA LEU A 401 -5.58 10.31 7.18
C LEU A 401 -4.83 11.65 7.32
N SER A 402 -5.29 12.54 8.22
CA SER A 402 -4.67 13.85 8.44
C SER A 402 -3.28 13.80 9.07
N GLU A 403 -2.84 12.64 9.57
CA GLU A 403 -1.48 12.46 10.08
C GLU A 403 -0.43 12.30 8.97
N PHE A 404 -0.85 12.09 7.72
CA PHE A 404 0.02 11.75 6.61
C PHE A 404 0.05 12.84 5.55
N SER A 405 1.23 13.09 4.99
CA SER A 405 1.44 14.06 3.90
C SER A 405 1.28 13.44 2.50
N SER A 406 1.08 12.13 2.43
CA SER A 406 0.93 11.37 1.19
C SER A 406 -0.01 10.20 1.41
N LEU A 407 -0.91 9.97 0.44
CA LEU A 407 -1.85 8.86 0.42
C LEU A 407 -1.69 8.09 -0.88
N LEU A 408 -1.77 6.77 -0.83
CA LEU A 408 -1.84 5.90 -2.01
C LEU A 408 -3.26 5.91 -2.55
N PHE A 409 -3.37 5.97 -3.88
CA PHE A 409 -4.63 5.96 -4.59
C PHE A 409 -4.67 4.84 -5.63
N GLN A 410 -5.78 4.12 -5.67
CA GLN A 410 -6.09 3.19 -6.74
C GLN A 410 -7.49 3.42 -7.32
N TRP A 411 -7.62 3.23 -8.64
CA TRP A 411 -8.90 3.28 -9.33
C TRP A 411 -8.97 2.23 -10.44
N HIS A 412 -10.07 1.49 -10.46
CA HIS A 412 -10.27 0.33 -11.32
C HIS A 412 -11.56 0.50 -12.13
N PRO A 413 -11.53 1.19 -13.29
CA PRO A 413 -12.68 1.30 -14.19
C PRO A 413 -12.85 0.06 -15.06
N PHE A 414 -14.09 -0.36 -15.27
CA PHE A 414 -14.46 -1.51 -16.11
C PHE A 414 -15.93 -1.46 -16.54
N GLY A 415 -16.36 -2.44 -17.34
CA GLY A 415 -17.77 -2.55 -17.73
C GLY A 415 -18.26 -1.34 -18.52
N PHE A 416 -17.38 -0.68 -19.28
CA PHE A 416 -17.71 0.52 -20.03
C PHE A 416 -18.59 0.17 -21.23
N HIS A 417 -19.70 0.90 -21.40
CA HIS A 417 -20.63 0.71 -22.51
C HIS A 417 -20.80 1.98 -23.35
N SER A 418 -20.62 1.86 -24.66
CA SER A 418 -20.62 3.03 -25.57
C SER A 418 -22.00 3.66 -25.79
N ASP A 419 -23.08 2.89 -25.65
CA ASP A 419 -24.45 3.46 -25.66
C ASP A 419 -24.68 4.43 -24.50
N GLU A 420 -24.10 4.19 -23.32
CA GLU A 420 -24.33 5.05 -22.16
C GLU A 420 -23.19 6.03 -21.92
N LEU A 421 -22.00 5.78 -22.51
CA LEU A 421 -20.74 6.45 -22.16
C LEU A 421 -20.41 6.33 -20.67
N CYS A 422 -20.87 5.25 -20.07
CA CYS A 422 -20.75 4.99 -18.64
C CYS A 422 -20.12 3.64 -18.40
N GLY A 423 -19.47 3.50 -17.25
CA GLY A 423 -18.95 2.23 -16.76
C GLY A 423 -19.11 2.11 -15.25
N HIS A 424 -18.46 1.10 -14.71
CA HIS A 424 -18.44 0.76 -13.29
C HIS A 424 -17.02 0.84 -12.77
N HIS A 425 -16.87 1.09 -11.48
CA HIS A 425 -15.55 1.14 -10.90
C HIS A 425 -15.59 0.86 -9.41
N TRP A 426 -14.40 0.54 -8.89
CA TRP A 426 -14.06 0.68 -7.49
C TRP A 426 -12.67 1.28 -7.36
N GLY A 427 -12.36 1.77 -6.17
CA GLY A 427 -11.03 2.27 -5.86
C GLY A 427 -10.75 2.31 -4.37
N THR A 428 -9.51 2.66 -4.05
CA THR A 428 -9.02 2.72 -2.68
C THR A 428 -8.21 4.00 -2.44
N VAL A 429 -8.29 4.48 -1.21
CA VAL A 429 -7.41 5.53 -0.67
C VAL A 429 -6.82 4.98 0.62
N ALA A 430 -5.51 4.81 0.66
CA ALA A 430 -4.81 4.29 1.82
C ALA A 430 -3.64 5.21 2.17
N THR A 431 -3.11 5.08 3.38
CA THR A 431 -1.92 5.83 3.79
C THR A 431 -0.69 5.36 3.02
N ASP A 432 0.12 6.31 2.54
CA ASP A 432 1.44 6.03 1.95
C ASP A 432 2.48 5.81 3.05
N VAL A 433 2.22 4.80 3.89
CA VAL A 433 3.12 4.40 4.97
C VAL A 433 4.11 3.38 4.43
N SER A 434 5.32 3.87 4.20
CA SER A 434 6.50 3.09 3.88
C SER A 434 7.60 3.64 4.76
N PHE A 435 7.65 3.16 6.00
CA PHE A 435 8.63 3.59 6.98
C PHE A 435 9.98 2.92 6.74
N SER A 436 11.03 3.53 7.27
CA SER A 436 12.35 2.93 7.39
C SER A 436 12.87 3.17 8.79
N GLY A 437 13.59 2.19 9.33
CA GLY A 437 14.25 2.31 10.62
C GLY A 437 15.57 1.55 10.61
N ALA A 438 16.41 1.83 11.61
CA ALA A 438 17.69 1.17 11.77
C ALA A 438 18.00 0.91 13.25
N TYR A 439 18.81 -0.11 13.49
CA TYR A 439 19.34 -0.48 14.78
C TYR A 439 20.80 -0.85 14.58
N THR A 440 21.71 0.00 15.04
CA THR A 440 23.08 0.04 14.52
C THR A 440 24.13 0.24 15.61
N GLY A 441 25.31 -0.37 15.48
CA GLY A 441 26.44 -0.17 16.38
C GLY A 441 26.22 -0.76 17.78
N ASP A 442 26.69 -0.04 18.80
CA ASP A 442 26.23 -0.26 20.17
C ASP A 442 24.87 0.42 20.37
N PRO A 443 23.79 -0.36 20.52
CA PRO A 443 22.62 -0.14 19.69
C PRO A 443 22.02 1.29 19.73
N HIS A 444 22.27 2.00 18.64
CA HIS A 444 21.61 3.24 18.28
C HIS A 444 20.31 2.94 17.53
N THR A 445 19.19 3.39 18.09
CA THR A 445 17.88 3.22 17.46
C THR A 445 17.57 4.40 16.57
N VAL A 446 17.12 4.11 15.35
CA VAL A 446 16.34 5.02 14.51
C VAL A 446 14.98 4.36 14.30
N THR A 447 13.95 4.90 14.96
CA THR A 447 12.57 4.41 14.82
C THR A 447 12.03 4.65 13.42
N VAL A 448 10.93 3.97 13.10
CA VAL A 448 10.20 4.07 11.82
C VAL A 448 9.71 5.48 11.48
N ASP A 449 9.57 6.36 12.48
CA ASP A 449 9.24 7.78 12.31
C ASP A 449 10.45 8.72 12.43
N GLY A 450 11.67 8.17 12.56
CA GLY A 450 12.93 8.91 12.55
C GLY A 450 13.43 9.40 13.92
N THR A 451 12.72 9.10 15.02
CA THR A 451 13.20 9.36 16.38
C THR A 451 14.46 8.55 16.67
N ARG A 452 15.43 9.16 17.37
CA ARG A 452 16.72 8.54 17.66
C ARG A 452 16.97 8.44 19.16
N TYR A 453 17.30 7.25 19.64
CA TYR A 453 17.64 7.00 21.05
C TYR A 453 18.44 5.71 21.21
N ASP A 454 19.22 5.61 22.29
CA ASP A 454 20.04 4.43 22.54
C ASP A 454 19.31 3.43 23.44
N PHE A 455 19.36 2.14 23.09
CA PHE A 455 18.75 1.08 23.88
C PHE A 455 19.79 -0.02 24.14
N GLN A 456 20.37 0.01 25.33
CA GLN A 456 21.50 -0.83 25.75
C GLN A 456 21.11 -2.01 26.67
N SER A 457 19.83 -2.39 26.69
CA SER A 457 19.35 -3.46 27.58
C SER A 457 19.86 -4.83 27.13
N VAL A 458 20.16 -5.72 28.06
CA VAL A 458 20.65 -7.07 27.73
C VAL A 458 19.53 -8.10 27.76
N GLY A 459 19.47 -8.92 26.72
CA GLY A 459 18.42 -9.92 26.52
C GLY A 459 17.97 -10.02 25.08
N GLU A 460 16.77 -10.53 24.90
CA GLU A 460 16.13 -10.67 23.61
C GLU A 460 14.86 -9.83 23.57
N PHE A 461 14.69 -9.05 22.51
CA PHE A 461 13.62 -8.07 22.40
C PHE A 461 12.96 -8.08 21.03
N THR A 462 11.66 -7.79 21.00
CA THR A 462 10.96 -7.49 19.74
C THR A 462 11.45 -6.13 19.24
N LEU A 463 12.21 -6.13 18.14
CA LEU A 463 12.75 -4.92 17.54
C LEU A 463 11.67 -4.15 16.79
N LEU A 464 10.97 -4.84 15.89
CA LEU A 464 9.89 -4.27 15.09
C LEU A 464 8.88 -5.35 14.70
N ARG A 465 7.59 -5.06 14.76
CA ARG A 465 6.52 -5.96 14.31
C ARG A 465 5.33 -5.21 13.70
N GLY A 466 4.60 -5.88 12.83
CA GLY A 466 3.35 -5.43 12.23
C GLY A 466 3.01 -6.22 10.97
N GLY A 467 1.74 -6.59 10.78
CA GLY A 467 1.35 -7.51 9.71
C GLY A 467 2.08 -8.86 9.83
N ASP A 468 2.65 -9.33 8.71
CA ASP A 468 3.41 -10.58 8.66
C ASP A 468 4.87 -10.45 9.16
N LEU A 469 5.34 -9.21 9.37
CA LEU A 469 6.71 -8.92 9.79
C LEU A 469 6.81 -8.93 11.31
N GLU A 470 7.73 -9.73 11.84
CA GLU A 470 8.23 -9.60 13.22
C GLU A 470 9.75 -9.83 13.19
N ILE A 471 10.51 -8.88 13.74
CA ILE A 471 11.96 -8.93 13.89
C ILE A 471 12.28 -8.89 15.38
N GLN A 472 13.17 -9.78 15.79
CA GLN A 472 13.68 -9.90 17.15
C GLN A 472 15.19 -9.77 17.14
N VAL A 473 15.77 -9.19 18.18
CA VAL A 473 17.22 -9.04 18.34
C VAL A 473 17.67 -9.59 19.68
N ARG A 474 18.90 -10.10 19.71
CA ARG A 474 19.62 -10.44 20.95
C ARG A 474 20.70 -9.41 21.19
N GLN A 475 20.75 -8.87 22.40
CA GLN A 475 21.76 -7.92 22.84
C GLN A 475 22.62 -8.53 23.95
N THR A 476 23.93 -8.37 23.83
CA THR A 476 24.93 -8.91 24.75
C THR A 476 25.78 -7.78 25.32
N PRO A 477 26.05 -7.75 26.63
CA PRO A 477 26.87 -6.69 27.22
C PRO A 477 28.32 -6.84 26.77
N VAL A 478 29.01 -5.72 26.63
CA VAL A 478 30.45 -5.70 26.39
C VAL A 478 31.14 -4.80 27.39
N ASN A 479 32.38 -5.14 27.75
CA ASN A 479 33.20 -4.25 28.57
C ASN A 479 33.56 -3.04 27.71
N ALA A 480 33.31 -1.84 28.24
CA ALA A 480 33.73 -0.59 27.63
C ALA A 480 34.35 0.28 28.72
N ALA A 481 35.49 0.90 28.41
CA ALA A 481 36.27 1.67 29.39
C ALA A 481 35.53 2.91 29.90
N ASN A 482 34.60 3.48 29.11
CA ASN A 482 33.82 4.67 29.49
C ASN A 482 32.36 4.52 29.06
N PRO A 483 31.37 4.64 29.97
CA PRO A 483 29.97 4.82 29.56
C PRO A 483 29.79 6.20 28.93
N VAL A 484 28.92 6.30 27.93
CA VAL A 484 28.70 7.53 27.16
C VAL A 484 27.25 7.99 27.32
N THR A 485 27.05 9.31 27.19
CA THR A 485 25.76 9.95 27.39
C THR A 485 25.01 10.03 26.06
N ASP A 486 23.86 9.38 25.98
CA ASP A 486 22.96 9.53 24.83
C ASP A 486 22.44 10.97 24.76
N GLY A 487 22.59 11.61 23.60
CA GLY A 487 22.20 13.01 23.38
C GLY A 487 20.69 13.24 23.41
N TYR A 488 19.88 12.20 23.17
CA TYR A 488 18.43 12.31 23.18
C TYR A 488 17.85 12.20 24.60
N THR A 489 18.20 11.15 25.32
CA THR A 489 17.70 10.88 26.67
C THR A 489 18.49 11.58 27.77
N GLY A 490 19.76 11.92 27.51
CA GLY A 490 20.70 12.45 28.50
C GLY A 490 21.21 11.40 29.50
N ILE A 491 20.94 10.11 29.26
CA ILE A 491 21.33 9.02 30.15
C ILE A 491 22.74 8.53 29.80
N THR A 492 23.57 8.34 30.83
CA THR A 492 24.92 7.77 30.70
C THR A 492 24.91 6.32 31.21
N VAL A 493 25.05 5.34 30.32
CA VAL A 493 24.97 3.91 30.68
C VAL A 493 26.03 3.08 29.97
N CYS A 494 26.21 1.85 30.47
CA CYS A 494 27.06 0.86 29.84
C CYS A 494 26.43 0.31 28.57
N VAL A 495 27.28 -0.06 27.60
CA VAL A 495 26.86 -0.42 26.25
C VAL A 495 26.67 -1.93 26.06
N SER A 496 25.97 -2.30 25.01
CA SER A 496 25.73 -3.67 24.57
C SER A 496 25.98 -3.78 23.07
N LEU A 497 25.93 -4.98 22.49
CA LEU A 497 25.98 -5.19 21.05
C LEU A 497 24.85 -6.10 20.60
N ILE A 498 24.36 -5.87 19.38
CA ILE A 498 23.39 -6.74 18.72
C ILE A 498 24.14 -7.99 18.23
N THR A 499 23.93 -9.16 18.86
CA THR A 499 24.71 -10.38 18.55
C THR A 499 23.94 -11.45 17.79
N ALA A 500 22.62 -11.29 17.64
CA ALA A 500 21.79 -12.12 16.79
C ALA A 500 20.53 -11.38 16.36
N VAL A 501 19.95 -11.83 15.25
CA VAL A 501 18.64 -11.38 14.75
C VAL A 501 17.78 -12.58 14.39
N ALA A 502 16.49 -12.50 14.65
CA ALA A 502 15.52 -13.47 14.18
C ALA A 502 14.32 -12.77 13.53
N ALA A 503 13.66 -13.43 12.60
CA ALA A 503 12.53 -12.88 11.86
C ALA A 503 11.46 -13.95 11.59
N ARG A 504 10.18 -13.54 11.55
CA ARG A 504 9.08 -14.38 11.08
C ARG A 504 8.79 -14.05 9.61
N VAL A 505 8.71 -15.07 8.76
CA VAL A 505 8.44 -14.92 7.32
C VAL A 505 7.50 -16.04 6.86
N ASP A 506 6.26 -15.71 6.49
CA ASP A 506 5.25 -16.68 6.02
C ASP A 506 5.06 -17.91 6.95
N GLY A 507 4.94 -17.66 8.26
CA GLY A 507 4.85 -18.71 9.27
C GLY A 507 6.16 -19.45 9.59
N HIS A 508 7.22 -19.25 8.81
CA HIS A 508 8.56 -19.76 9.11
C HIS A 508 9.31 -18.88 10.10
N THR A 509 10.21 -19.48 10.87
CA THR A 509 11.13 -18.75 11.75
C THR A 509 12.55 -18.75 11.16
N LEU A 510 13.14 -17.57 11.06
CA LEU A 510 14.52 -17.37 10.64
C LEU A 510 15.31 -16.89 11.85
N SER A 511 16.45 -17.49 12.13
CA SER A 511 17.40 -16.96 13.13
C SER A 511 18.80 -16.91 12.56
N TYR A 512 19.42 -15.74 12.58
CA TYR A 512 20.80 -15.51 12.19
C TYR A 512 21.63 -15.19 13.43
N GLN A 513 22.37 -16.19 13.89
CA GLN A 513 23.01 -16.20 15.20
C GLN A 513 24.31 -17.04 15.19
N PRO A 514 25.24 -16.83 16.14
CA PRO A 514 26.44 -17.65 16.25
C PRO A 514 26.13 -19.15 16.43
N ALA A 515 26.92 -20.00 15.77
CA ALA A 515 26.77 -21.45 15.81
C ALA A 515 27.11 -22.07 17.18
N LEU A 516 26.68 -23.33 17.36
CA LEU A 516 26.75 -24.10 18.60
C LEU A 516 28.18 -24.26 19.20
N GLU A 517 29.26 -24.15 18.43
CA GLU A 517 30.66 -24.34 18.88
C GLU A 517 31.57 -23.10 18.71
N GLY A 518 31.01 -21.94 18.38
CA GLY A 518 31.73 -20.65 18.31
C GLY A 518 32.09 -20.17 16.89
N LYS A 519 32.55 -18.91 16.83
CA LYS A 519 33.09 -18.10 15.70
C LYS A 519 32.36 -18.04 14.36
N LEU A 520 31.43 -18.93 14.02
CA LEU A 520 30.70 -18.88 12.75
C LEU A 520 29.30 -18.30 12.96
N LEU A 521 28.92 -17.31 12.16
CA LEU A 521 27.55 -16.82 12.09
C LEU A 521 26.73 -17.74 11.17
N GLN A 522 25.59 -18.25 11.64
CA GLN A 522 24.81 -19.28 10.95
C GLN A 522 23.33 -18.91 10.88
N LEU A 523 22.70 -19.24 9.76
CA LEU A 523 21.25 -19.13 9.58
C LEU A 523 20.57 -20.43 9.98
N PHE A 524 19.46 -20.29 10.71
CA PHE A 524 18.54 -21.36 11.06
C PHE A 524 17.17 -21.03 10.46
N VAL A 525 16.54 -22.02 9.83
CA VAL A 525 15.16 -21.98 9.33
C VAL A 525 14.37 -23.04 10.07
N ASP A 526 13.31 -22.64 10.76
CA ASP A 526 12.47 -23.52 11.59
C ASP A 526 13.29 -24.37 12.59
N GLY A 527 14.29 -23.72 13.21
CA GLY A 527 15.19 -24.35 14.18
C GLY A 527 16.31 -25.22 13.59
N LYS A 528 16.40 -25.35 12.25
CA LYS A 528 17.41 -26.17 11.57
C LYS A 528 18.41 -25.30 10.83
N ALA A 529 19.69 -25.64 10.95
CA ALA A 529 20.74 -24.98 10.18
C ALA A 529 20.45 -25.03 8.67
N ALA A 530 20.60 -23.88 7.99
CA ALA A 530 20.34 -23.74 6.56
C ALA A 530 21.44 -22.93 5.86
N ASP A 531 21.80 -23.35 4.66
CA ASP A 531 22.66 -22.60 3.75
C ASP A 531 21.83 -21.96 2.64
N ILE A 532 22.05 -20.67 2.36
CA ILE A 532 21.45 -19.99 1.20
C ILE A 532 22.46 -20.00 0.05
N ALA A 533 22.15 -20.78 -1.00
CA ALA A 533 22.85 -20.73 -2.26
C ALA A 533 22.25 -19.64 -3.18
N PRO A 534 23.04 -19.03 -4.10
CA PRO A 534 22.47 -18.21 -5.16
C PRO A 534 21.42 -19.02 -5.95
N PRO A 535 20.25 -18.45 -6.25
CA PRO A 535 19.90 -17.04 -6.15
C PRO A 535 19.15 -16.62 -4.87
N GLY A 536 18.95 -17.51 -3.88
CA GLY A 536 18.19 -17.23 -2.65
C GLY A 536 17.27 -18.39 -2.24
N LEU A 537 16.55 -18.21 -1.13
CA LEU A 537 15.53 -19.12 -0.61
C LEU A 537 14.13 -18.49 -0.78
N ASN A 538 13.18 -19.25 -1.33
CA ASN A 538 11.77 -18.84 -1.43
C ASN A 538 11.01 -19.29 -0.18
N LEU A 539 10.21 -18.41 0.40
CA LEU A 539 9.29 -18.69 1.52
C LEU A 539 7.91 -18.14 1.13
N GLY A 540 7.13 -18.93 0.41
CA GLY A 540 5.86 -18.49 -0.20
C GLY A 540 6.04 -17.30 -1.13
N ALA A 541 5.30 -16.22 -0.87
CA ALA A 541 5.41 -14.95 -1.60
C ALA A 541 6.68 -14.16 -1.23
N HIS A 542 7.41 -14.53 -0.18
CA HIS A 542 8.59 -13.83 0.34
C HIS A 542 9.89 -14.48 -0.12
N ARG A 543 11.00 -13.75 0.06
CA ARG A 543 12.32 -14.23 -0.34
C ARG A 543 13.39 -13.87 0.67
N VAL A 544 14.34 -14.79 0.87
CA VAL A 544 15.56 -14.57 1.64
C VAL A 544 16.76 -14.69 0.71
N SER A 545 17.66 -13.72 0.75
CA SER A 545 18.88 -13.70 -0.05
C SER A 545 20.08 -13.26 0.80
N LEU A 546 21.27 -13.39 0.22
CA LEU A 546 22.51 -12.93 0.86
C LEU A 546 23.18 -11.87 0.00
N PHE A 547 23.87 -10.94 0.64
CA PHE A 547 24.66 -9.91 -0.02
C PHE A 547 26.06 -9.82 0.61
N ASP A 548 27.02 -9.22 -0.12
CA ASP A 548 28.35 -8.96 0.42
C ASP A 548 28.30 -7.75 1.37
N ALA A 549 28.68 -7.97 2.62
CA ALA A 549 28.71 -7.00 3.70
C ALA A 549 30.18 -6.70 4.06
N GLY A 550 30.95 -6.19 3.10
CA GLY A 550 32.36 -5.86 3.31
C GLY A 550 33.24 -7.08 3.61
N GLY A 551 32.99 -8.20 2.95
CA GLY A 551 33.71 -9.47 3.13
C GLY A 551 32.98 -10.49 4.00
N GLU A 552 31.89 -10.08 4.66
CA GLU A 552 30.98 -10.98 5.37
C GLU A 552 29.68 -11.21 4.59
N ARG A 553 28.88 -12.21 4.97
CA ARG A 553 27.61 -12.54 4.29
C ARG A 553 26.44 -11.86 5.01
N GLY A 554 25.97 -10.74 4.50
CA GLY A 554 24.75 -10.09 4.99
C GLY A 554 23.49 -10.87 4.63
N LEU A 555 22.48 -10.81 5.49
CA LEU A 555 21.16 -11.42 5.27
C LEU A 555 20.17 -10.37 4.78
N ARG A 556 19.42 -10.67 3.71
CA ARG A 556 18.34 -9.83 3.20
C ARG A 556 17.03 -10.62 3.14
N ILE A 557 15.94 -10.00 3.57
CA ILE A 557 14.58 -10.55 3.48
C ILE A 557 13.72 -9.56 2.71
N ASP A 558 13.17 -9.99 1.57
CA ASP A 558 12.23 -9.23 0.74
C ASP A 558 10.82 -9.79 0.99
N TYR A 559 9.95 -8.99 1.61
CA TYR A 559 8.57 -9.35 1.91
C TYR A 559 7.64 -9.01 0.73
N ALA A 560 6.54 -9.75 0.61
CA ALA A 560 5.55 -9.55 -0.44
C ALA A 560 4.86 -8.18 -0.38
N ASP A 561 4.81 -7.53 0.80
CA ASP A 561 4.27 -6.20 0.98
C ASP A 561 5.24 -5.07 0.57
N GLY A 562 6.45 -5.42 0.11
CA GLY A 562 7.50 -4.48 -0.29
C GLY A 562 8.45 -4.08 0.83
N SER A 563 8.26 -4.58 2.06
CA SER A 563 9.22 -4.42 3.16
C SER A 563 10.52 -5.15 2.85
N VAL A 564 11.65 -4.54 3.18
CA VAL A 564 12.98 -5.14 3.05
C VAL A 564 13.69 -5.05 4.39
N VAL A 565 14.19 -6.18 4.87
CA VAL A 565 15.02 -6.27 6.08
C VAL A 565 16.43 -6.66 5.68
N THR A 566 17.44 -5.94 6.19
CA THR A 566 18.85 -6.31 6.03
C THR A 566 19.52 -6.45 7.39
N ALA A 567 20.27 -7.53 7.57
CA ALA A 567 21.18 -7.71 8.69
C ALA A 567 22.61 -7.75 8.16
N THR A 568 23.43 -6.78 8.57
CA THR A 568 24.81 -6.58 8.14
C THR A 568 25.74 -7.02 9.26
N PRO A 569 26.41 -8.18 9.14
CA PRO A 569 27.26 -8.68 10.21
C PRO A 569 28.69 -8.16 10.10
N ALA A 570 29.35 -8.06 11.25
CA ALA A 570 30.79 -7.87 11.35
C ALA A 570 31.35 -8.66 12.55
N PHE A 571 32.63 -9.04 12.45
CA PHE A 571 33.32 -9.78 13.50
C PHE A 571 34.31 -8.89 14.25
N TRP A 572 34.05 -8.65 15.53
CA TRP A 572 34.91 -7.83 16.38
C TRP A 572 36.05 -8.67 16.96
N ASN A 573 37.22 -8.60 16.32
CA ASN A 573 38.36 -9.48 16.61
C ASN A 573 38.86 -9.43 18.07
N PRO A 574 39.04 -8.27 18.73
CA PRO A 574 39.53 -8.21 20.10
C PRO A 574 38.66 -8.97 21.10
N TYR A 575 37.34 -8.89 20.95
CA TYR A 575 36.37 -9.55 21.83
C TYR A 575 35.90 -10.92 21.31
N ARG A 576 36.22 -11.25 20.05
CA ARG A 576 35.79 -12.46 19.33
C ARG A 576 34.28 -12.64 19.27
N VAL A 577 33.56 -11.54 19.09
CA VAL A 577 32.09 -11.48 19.08
C VAL A 577 31.61 -11.03 17.70
N TRP A 578 30.53 -11.65 17.22
CA TRP A 578 29.78 -11.14 16.07
C TRP A 578 28.84 -10.04 16.54
N TYR A 579 28.76 -8.97 15.77
CA TYR A 579 27.72 -7.96 15.92
C TYR A 579 27.01 -7.72 14.58
N LEU A 580 25.79 -7.19 14.63
CA LEU A 580 24.94 -6.99 13.46
C LEU A 580 24.23 -5.64 13.47
N ASN A 581 24.30 -4.91 12.36
CA ASN A 581 23.37 -3.81 12.09
C ASN A 581 22.11 -4.31 11.41
N ILE A 582 20.96 -3.88 11.91
CA ILE A 582 19.65 -4.20 11.34
C ILE A 582 19.07 -2.93 10.71
N ALA A 583 18.63 -3.03 9.46
CA ALA A 583 17.86 -1.98 8.82
C ALA A 583 16.58 -2.55 8.22
N VAL A 584 15.50 -1.80 8.33
CA VAL A 584 14.20 -2.10 7.74
C VAL A 584 13.83 -0.95 6.84
N SER A 585 13.39 -1.25 5.62
CA SER A 585 13.00 -0.26 4.62
C SER A 585 11.68 -0.61 3.99
N GLY A 586 10.85 0.38 3.70
CA GLY A 586 9.61 0.15 2.97
C GLY A 586 8.50 -0.50 3.77
N THR A 587 8.56 -0.45 5.11
CA THR A 587 7.68 -1.26 5.97
C THR A 587 6.46 -0.53 6.48
N ARG A 588 5.42 -1.30 6.77
CA ARG A 588 4.23 -0.87 7.52
C ARG A 588 4.28 -1.29 8.99
N ALA A 589 5.30 -2.03 9.40
CA ALA A 589 5.47 -2.40 10.80
C ALA A 589 5.85 -1.16 11.63
N ASP A 590 5.18 -0.99 12.77
CA ASP A 590 5.18 0.25 13.54
C ASP A 590 5.26 0.04 15.07
N GLU A 591 5.41 -1.21 15.52
CA GLU A 591 5.47 -1.56 16.95
C GLU A 591 6.80 -2.20 17.33
N GLY A 592 7.30 -1.91 18.53
CA GLY A 592 8.56 -2.47 19.05
C GLY A 592 9.52 -1.38 19.49
N ILE A 593 10.78 -1.75 19.74
CA ILE A 593 11.87 -0.82 20.04
C ILE A 593 12.04 0.21 18.91
N MET A 594 11.93 -0.21 17.64
CA MET A 594 11.97 0.69 16.49
C MET A 594 10.59 1.25 16.08
N GLY A 595 9.55 1.02 16.90
CA GLY A 595 8.18 1.41 16.58
C GLY A 595 7.96 2.92 16.52
N GLN A 596 6.75 3.32 16.14
CA GLN A 596 6.36 4.73 16.05
C GLN A 596 6.26 5.36 17.45
N VAL A 597 6.79 6.57 17.60
CA VAL A 597 6.70 7.35 18.82
C VAL A 597 5.40 8.17 18.80
N PRO A 598 4.55 8.06 19.86
CA PRO A 598 3.35 8.86 19.97
C PRO A 598 3.63 10.36 19.91
N ARG A 599 2.70 11.15 19.38
CA ARG A 599 2.83 12.61 19.38
C ARG A 599 2.94 13.14 20.81
N GLY A 600 4.03 13.85 21.10
CA GLY A 600 4.33 14.38 22.44
C GLY A 600 4.99 13.36 23.38
N GLY A 601 5.19 12.13 22.93
CA GLY A 601 6.00 11.12 23.59
C GLY A 601 7.48 11.21 23.26
N TRP A 602 8.27 10.28 23.81
CA TRP A 602 9.71 10.17 23.57
C TRP A 602 10.20 8.73 23.35
N LEU A 603 9.33 7.75 23.58
CA LEU A 603 9.57 6.34 23.27
C LEU A 603 8.34 5.77 22.55
N PRO A 604 8.51 4.69 21.78
CA PRO A 604 7.38 3.92 21.28
C PRO A 604 6.46 3.47 22.43
N ARG A 605 5.21 3.14 22.11
CA ARG A 605 4.28 2.60 23.10
C ARG A 605 4.81 1.29 23.69
N LEU A 606 4.34 0.98 24.89
CA LEU A 606 4.51 -0.36 25.46
C LEU A 606 3.74 -1.39 24.61
N ARG A 607 4.08 -2.66 24.78
CA ARG A 607 3.45 -3.80 24.08
C ARG A 607 1.94 -3.87 24.28
N ASP A 608 1.43 -3.35 25.40
CA ASP A 608 0.00 -3.28 25.73
C ASP A 608 -0.69 -2.00 25.19
N GLY A 609 0.03 -1.18 24.40
CA GLY A 609 -0.47 0.05 23.81
C GLY A 609 -0.40 1.26 24.75
N THR A 610 0.15 1.12 25.96
CA THR A 610 0.31 2.25 26.89
C THR A 610 1.32 3.27 26.35
N ASP A 611 0.94 4.55 26.38
CA ASP A 611 1.81 5.68 26.12
C ASP A 611 2.55 6.09 27.41
N LEU A 612 3.88 6.23 27.34
CA LEU A 612 4.70 6.70 28.46
C LEU A 612 4.61 8.22 28.66
N GLY A 613 3.94 8.93 27.76
CA GLY A 613 3.74 10.37 27.82
C GLY A 613 5.04 11.15 27.56
N PRO A 614 5.11 12.43 27.97
CA PRO A 614 6.27 13.27 27.74
C PRO A 614 7.50 12.76 28.50
N MET A 615 8.69 13.01 27.95
CA MET A 615 9.96 12.65 28.59
C MET A 615 10.04 13.26 30.01
N PRO A 616 10.30 12.43 31.05
CA PRO A 616 10.48 12.94 32.40
C PRO A 616 11.59 13.98 32.50
N ALA A 617 11.53 14.89 33.48
CA ALA A 617 12.60 15.87 33.68
C ALA A 617 13.83 15.27 34.38
N GLY A 618 13.62 14.31 35.30
CA GLY A 618 14.69 13.67 36.06
C GLY A 618 15.34 12.51 35.31
N LEU A 619 16.68 12.44 35.32
CA LEU A 619 17.43 11.33 34.72
C LEU A 619 17.09 9.95 35.30
N PRO A 620 16.89 9.78 36.63
CA PRO A 620 16.49 8.48 37.18
C PRO A 620 15.12 8.01 36.65
N ASP A 621 14.15 8.92 36.54
CA ASP A 621 12.82 8.59 36.01
C ASP A 621 12.89 8.21 34.52
N ARG A 622 13.76 8.85 33.74
CA ARG A 622 14.02 8.45 32.34
C ARG A 622 14.65 7.07 32.26
N TYR A 623 15.64 6.81 33.13
CA TYR A 623 16.31 5.52 33.21
C TYR A 623 15.31 4.40 33.56
N ASP A 624 14.46 4.60 34.55
CA ASP A 624 13.43 3.62 34.93
C ASP A 624 12.41 3.41 33.80
N ALA A 625 11.94 4.49 33.18
CA ALA A 625 11.02 4.39 32.06
C ALA A 625 11.60 3.60 30.87
N LEU A 626 12.87 3.84 30.50
CA LEU A 626 13.53 3.19 29.36
C LEU A 626 14.02 1.77 29.67
N TYR A 627 14.81 1.59 30.73
CA TYR A 627 15.53 0.35 31.02
C TYR A 627 14.78 -0.59 31.97
N ARG A 628 13.68 -0.15 32.60
CA ARG A 628 12.81 -1.02 33.42
C ARG A 628 11.47 -1.23 32.75
N THR A 629 10.70 -0.17 32.52
CA THR A 629 9.33 -0.28 32.02
C THR A 629 9.28 -0.64 30.54
N PHE A 630 9.94 0.15 29.69
CA PHE A 630 9.94 -0.04 28.24
C PHE A 630 10.69 -1.32 27.84
N ALA A 631 11.88 -1.54 28.39
CA ALA A 631 12.67 -2.74 28.12
C ALA A 631 11.92 -4.04 28.46
N GLU A 632 11.31 -4.14 29.65
CA GLU A 632 10.58 -5.36 30.02
C GLU A 632 9.31 -5.54 29.20
N SER A 633 8.65 -4.45 28.79
CA SER A 633 7.48 -4.56 27.93
C SER A 633 7.78 -5.21 26.58
N TRP A 634 8.98 -4.97 26.02
CA TRP A 634 9.40 -5.49 24.72
C TRP A 634 10.31 -6.72 24.78
N ARG A 635 10.72 -7.14 25.99
CA ARG A 635 11.45 -8.39 26.21
C ARG A 635 10.62 -9.59 25.74
N ILE A 636 11.30 -10.56 25.15
CA ILE A 636 10.71 -11.79 24.63
C ILE A 636 10.75 -12.89 25.70
N ASP A 637 9.77 -13.78 25.67
CA ASP A 637 9.72 -15.01 26.48
C ASP A 637 9.91 -16.26 25.60
N ASP A 638 10.15 -17.41 26.23
CA ASP A 638 10.41 -18.68 25.52
C ASP A 638 9.26 -19.10 24.58
N ARG A 639 8.03 -18.60 24.81
CA ARG A 639 6.85 -18.91 23.99
C ARG A 639 6.81 -18.07 22.72
N THR A 640 7.35 -16.86 22.76
CA THR A 640 7.30 -15.88 21.67
C THR A 640 8.63 -15.77 20.91
N SER A 641 9.69 -16.39 21.41
CA SER A 641 11.01 -16.36 20.78
C SER A 641 11.05 -17.05 19.41
N LEU A 642 11.73 -16.39 18.48
CA LEU A 642 12.06 -16.88 17.15
C LEU A 642 13.49 -17.45 17.07
N PHE A 643 14.27 -17.35 18.15
CA PHE A 643 15.66 -17.83 18.19
C PHE A 643 15.74 -19.35 18.33
N THR A 644 16.88 -19.90 17.89
CA THR A 644 17.19 -21.33 18.06
C THR A 644 18.08 -21.49 19.29
N TYR A 645 17.63 -22.29 20.27
CA TYR A 645 18.36 -22.52 21.53
C TYR A 645 19.06 -23.88 21.54
N LYS A 646 20.17 -23.95 22.26
CA LYS A 646 20.80 -25.23 22.62
C LYS A 646 19.94 -25.93 23.68
N PRO A 647 19.99 -27.28 23.76
CA PRO A 647 19.44 -27.99 24.90
C PRO A 647 19.92 -27.36 26.23
N GLY A 648 18.99 -27.01 27.11
CA GLY A 648 19.28 -26.39 28.41
C GLY A 648 19.54 -24.88 28.38
N THR A 649 19.40 -24.21 27.23
CA THR A 649 19.42 -22.74 27.13
C THR A 649 18.05 -22.20 26.76
N SER A 650 17.78 -20.94 27.11
CA SER A 650 16.51 -20.25 26.85
C SER A 650 16.72 -18.74 26.79
N THR A 651 15.63 -17.96 26.67
CA THR A 651 15.69 -16.48 26.74
C THR A 651 16.38 -15.97 28.01
N GLU A 652 16.23 -16.68 29.14
CA GLU A 652 16.83 -16.32 30.42
C GLU A 652 18.37 -16.47 30.40
N THR A 653 18.92 -17.39 29.61
CA THR A 653 20.38 -17.54 29.43
C THR A 653 21.02 -16.26 28.89
N PHE A 654 20.28 -15.51 28.07
CA PHE A 654 20.77 -14.30 27.42
C PHE A 654 20.34 -13.02 28.12
N THR A 655 19.59 -13.11 29.23
CA THR A 655 18.97 -11.97 29.91
C THR A 655 19.77 -11.51 31.12
N ASP A 656 20.02 -10.20 31.19
CA ASP A 656 20.43 -9.53 32.42
C ASP A 656 19.59 -8.28 32.66
N ARG A 657 18.58 -8.40 33.52
CA ARG A 657 17.71 -7.27 33.90
C ARG A 657 18.44 -6.21 34.72
N ALA A 658 19.63 -6.49 35.24
CA ALA A 658 20.43 -5.49 35.94
C ALA A 658 21.23 -4.60 34.97
N TRP A 659 21.31 -4.98 33.69
CA TRP A 659 22.05 -4.26 32.66
C TRP A 659 21.14 -3.42 31.74
N PRO A 660 21.50 -2.17 31.44
CA PRO A 660 22.64 -1.45 32.00
C PRO A 660 22.39 -1.02 33.45
N GLY A 661 23.43 -0.94 34.26
CA GLY A 661 23.33 -0.30 35.58
C GLY A 661 23.08 1.21 35.43
N GLU A 662 22.37 1.83 36.38
CA GLU A 662 22.11 3.29 36.37
C GLU A 662 23.42 4.11 36.41
N ARG A 663 24.51 3.52 36.90
CA ARG A 663 25.82 4.17 37.02
C ARG A 663 26.95 3.18 36.73
N PRO A 664 28.11 3.66 36.24
CA PRO A 664 29.35 2.86 36.17
C PRO A 664 29.76 2.27 37.53
N PRO A 665 30.62 1.23 37.54
CA PRO A 665 31.47 0.76 36.43
C PRO A 665 30.82 -0.28 35.49
N CYS A 666 31.29 -0.32 34.23
CA CYS A 666 30.82 -1.22 33.16
C CYS A 666 31.56 -2.56 33.12
N ASN A 667 31.83 -3.14 34.29
CA ASN A 667 32.66 -4.33 34.44
C ASN A 667 31.99 -5.47 35.22
N ASN A 668 30.71 -5.31 35.60
CA ASN A 668 29.94 -6.33 36.32
C ASN A 668 29.08 -7.16 35.36
N ILE A 669 29.71 -7.78 34.35
CA ILE A 669 29.04 -8.66 33.40
C ILE A 669 28.92 -10.07 34.00
N ARG A 670 27.74 -10.69 33.88
CA ARG A 670 27.55 -12.09 34.29
C ARG A 670 28.51 -12.99 33.52
N PRO A 671 29.21 -13.94 34.17
CA PRO A 671 30.19 -14.80 33.49
C PRO A 671 29.65 -15.54 32.27
N GLU A 672 28.37 -15.90 32.27
CA GLU A 672 27.70 -16.59 31.16
C GLU A 672 27.49 -15.72 29.92
N LEU A 673 27.49 -14.39 30.11
CA LEU A 673 27.28 -13.37 29.08
C LEU A 673 28.58 -12.66 28.66
N ALA A 674 29.66 -12.88 29.41
CA ALA A 674 30.93 -12.23 29.15
C ALA A 674 31.50 -12.66 27.79
N ALA A 675 31.91 -11.66 26.99
CA ALA A 675 32.60 -11.91 25.74
C ALA A 675 33.90 -12.72 26.01
N PRO A 676 34.28 -13.67 25.13
CA PRO A 676 35.46 -14.52 25.34
C PRO A 676 36.81 -13.78 25.34
N GLY A 677 36.85 -12.55 24.83
CA GLY A 677 38.05 -11.71 24.82
C GLY A 677 38.46 -11.21 26.21
N THR A 678 39.73 -10.82 26.37
CA THR A 678 40.34 -10.50 27.67
C THR A 678 40.85 -9.06 27.79
N HIS A 679 40.56 -8.19 26.82
CA HIS A 679 41.07 -6.82 26.81
C HIS A 679 39.93 -5.82 26.89
N GLU A 680 39.82 -5.13 28.02
CA GLU A 680 39.13 -3.84 28.06
C GLU A 680 39.98 -2.86 27.24
N LEU A 681 39.50 -2.51 26.05
CA LEU A 681 40.14 -1.48 25.24
C LEU A 681 39.89 -0.12 25.90
N GLY A 682 40.94 0.67 26.04
CA GLY A 682 40.80 2.07 26.44
C GLY A 682 40.06 2.85 25.35
N GLY A 683 39.18 3.76 25.75
CA GLY A 683 38.50 4.65 24.81
C GLY A 683 39.49 5.47 23.97
N MET A 684 39.02 5.92 22.81
CA MET A 684 39.77 6.76 21.88
C MET A 684 39.34 8.22 22.01
N ASP A 685 40.26 9.15 21.74
CA ASP A 685 39.95 10.58 21.72
C ASP A 685 38.91 10.88 20.62
N VAL A 686 37.96 11.77 20.91
CA VAL A 686 36.88 12.10 19.97
C VAL A 686 37.41 12.71 18.68
N GLU A 687 38.49 13.50 18.72
CA GLU A 687 39.10 14.07 17.51
C GLU A 687 39.74 12.99 16.63
N GLU A 688 40.31 11.94 17.24
CA GLU A 688 40.84 10.79 16.53
C GLU A 688 39.71 9.93 15.92
N ALA A 689 38.65 9.67 16.70
CA ALA A 689 37.46 8.97 16.22
C ALA A 689 36.79 9.72 15.06
N GLU A 690 36.66 11.05 15.14
CA GLU A 690 36.22 11.93 14.06
C GLU A 690 37.09 11.77 12.80
N ALA A 691 38.40 11.74 12.96
CA ALA A 691 39.31 11.56 11.83
C ALA A 691 39.12 10.20 11.14
N ILE A 692 38.89 9.13 11.90
CA ILE A 692 38.60 7.79 11.38
C ILE A 692 37.24 7.75 10.68
N CYS A 693 36.22 8.33 11.30
CA CYS A 693 34.83 8.25 10.83
C CYS A 693 34.51 9.20 9.67
N ARG A 694 35.42 10.10 9.26
CA ARG A 694 35.25 10.98 8.08
C ARG A 694 34.85 10.30 6.78
N VAL A 695 35.05 8.98 6.65
CA VAL A 695 34.61 8.18 5.50
C VAL A 695 33.09 7.94 5.48
N VAL A 696 32.43 8.11 6.62
CA VAL A 696 30.98 8.08 6.80
C VAL A 696 30.47 9.51 6.60
N THR A 697 29.64 9.71 5.59
CA THR A 697 29.13 11.01 5.15
C THR A 697 27.65 11.22 5.45
N GLU A 698 26.89 10.15 5.68
CA GLU A 698 25.52 10.23 6.19
C GLU A 698 25.58 10.69 7.64
N GLY A 699 25.05 11.89 7.92
CA GLY A 699 25.36 12.61 9.16
C GLY A 699 24.96 11.90 10.45
N ASP A 700 23.96 11.04 10.42
CA ASP A 700 23.57 10.23 11.58
C ASP A 700 24.49 9.03 11.80
N LEU A 701 24.80 8.29 10.73
CA LEU A 701 25.79 7.22 10.77
C LEU A 701 27.18 7.74 11.13
N HIS A 702 27.55 8.95 10.71
CA HIS A 702 28.81 9.58 11.09
C HIS A 702 28.85 9.82 12.61
N ALA A 703 27.79 10.40 13.17
CA ALA A 703 27.71 10.64 14.62
C ALA A 703 27.80 9.34 15.43
N PHE A 704 27.08 8.30 15.01
CA PHE A 704 27.14 6.97 15.60
C PHE A 704 28.52 6.32 15.44
N CYS A 705 29.15 6.43 14.27
CA CYS A 705 30.52 5.95 14.06
C CYS A 705 31.50 6.59 15.05
N VAL A 706 31.47 7.91 15.18
CA VAL A 706 32.36 8.64 16.09
C VAL A 706 32.12 8.19 17.53
N PHE A 707 30.85 8.00 17.90
CA PHE A 707 30.46 7.49 19.20
C PHE A 707 31.06 6.10 19.46
N ASP A 708 30.82 5.12 18.59
CA ASP A 708 31.28 3.74 18.79
C ASP A 708 32.80 3.67 18.79
N VAL A 709 33.47 4.33 17.84
CA VAL A 709 34.95 4.30 17.75
C VAL A 709 35.58 4.94 18.98
N ALA A 710 35.04 6.07 19.48
CA ALA A 710 35.52 6.71 20.70
C ALA A 710 35.28 5.81 21.93
N THR A 711 34.09 5.21 22.05
CA THR A 711 33.68 4.40 23.21
C THR A 711 34.43 3.07 23.29
N THR A 712 34.56 2.40 22.15
CA THR A 712 35.17 1.06 22.05
C THR A 712 36.68 1.13 21.90
N GLY A 713 37.23 2.27 21.46
CA GLY A 713 38.65 2.44 21.18
C GLY A 713 39.13 1.72 19.91
N ASP A 714 38.22 1.26 19.05
CA ASP A 714 38.54 0.42 17.90
C ASP A 714 38.01 1.00 16.58
N ALA A 715 38.95 1.37 15.69
CA ALA A 715 38.65 1.88 14.36
C ALA A 715 37.88 0.88 13.47
N ALA A 716 37.84 -0.40 13.83
CA ALA A 716 37.14 -1.43 13.06
C ALA A 716 35.63 -1.16 12.93
N PHE A 717 35.02 -0.45 13.89
CA PHE A 717 33.59 -0.08 13.83
C PHE A 717 33.27 0.80 12.62
N ALA A 718 34.18 1.70 12.22
CA ALA A 718 33.96 2.58 11.08
C ALA A 718 33.70 1.84 9.77
N LYS A 719 34.27 0.64 9.59
CA LYS A 719 34.05 -0.18 8.39
C LYS A 719 32.58 -0.58 8.24
N GLU A 720 31.91 -0.85 9.36
CA GLU A 720 30.53 -1.29 9.34
C GLU A 720 29.55 -0.14 9.10
N TYR A 721 29.84 1.04 9.64
CA TYR A 721 29.12 2.27 9.29
C TYR A 721 29.23 2.62 7.81
N VAL A 722 30.39 2.35 7.19
CA VAL A 722 30.53 2.47 5.72
C VAL A 722 29.60 1.50 5.00
N ALA A 723 29.51 0.24 5.42
CA ALA A 723 28.60 -0.74 4.81
C ALA A 723 27.11 -0.35 4.98
N ALA A 724 26.72 0.12 6.18
CA ALA A 724 25.38 0.63 6.43
C ALA A 724 25.05 1.85 5.56
N GLN A 725 26.02 2.76 5.40
CA GLN A 725 25.91 3.90 4.51
C GLN A 725 25.77 3.48 3.05
N GLU A 726 26.59 2.54 2.56
CA GLU A 726 26.51 2.05 1.18
C GLU A 726 25.13 1.48 0.86
N LEU A 727 24.54 0.70 1.78
CA LEU A 727 23.17 0.21 1.64
C LEU A 727 22.13 1.34 1.61
N ARG A 728 22.29 2.39 2.43
CA ARG A 728 21.38 3.56 2.41
C ARG A 728 21.51 4.40 1.14
N LEU A 729 22.72 4.53 0.60
CA LEU A 729 23.01 5.34 -0.58
C LEU A 729 22.64 4.62 -1.88
N TYR A 730 22.95 3.33 -1.96
CA TYR A 730 23.01 2.56 -3.21
C TYR A 730 22.24 1.24 -3.16
N GLY A 731 21.58 0.93 -2.03
CA GLY A 731 20.68 -0.20 -1.91
C GLY A 731 19.48 -0.07 -2.84
N THR A 732 18.99 -1.21 -3.33
CA THR A 732 17.85 -1.26 -4.26
C THR A 732 16.75 -2.19 -3.76
N ARG A 733 15.54 -1.96 -4.28
CA ARG A 733 14.37 -2.84 -4.14
C ARG A 733 13.85 -3.18 -5.53
N VAL A 734 13.43 -4.43 -5.73
CA VAL A 734 12.80 -4.89 -6.97
C VAL A 734 11.37 -5.32 -6.67
N GLU A 735 10.42 -4.72 -7.37
CA GLU A 735 9.00 -5.06 -7.31
C GLU A 735 8.60 -5.69 -8.64
N VAL A 736 7.79 -6.75 -8.62
CA VAL A 736 7.31 -7.43 -9.82
C VAL A 736 5.80 -7.51 -9.78
N GLU A 737 5.18 -7.01 -10.84
CA GLU A 737 3.73 -7.06 -11.04
C GLU A 737 3.43 -7.78 -12.35
N GLY A 738 2.39 -8.61 -12.35
CA GLY A 738 1.96 -9.38 -13.51
C GLY A 738 0.48 -9.21 -13.76
N PHE A 739 0.15 -9.09 -15.04
CA PHE A 739 -1.18 -8.81 -15.56
C PHE A 739 -1.41 -9.69 -16.78
N GLU A 740 -2.63 -10.22 -16.98
CA GLU A 740 -2.92 -10.98 -18.21
C GLU A 740 -2.70 -10.07 -19.42
N ALA A 741 -1.93 -10.51 -20.42
CA ALA A 741 -1.56 -9.66 -21.53
C ALA A 741 -2.80 -9.32 -22.38
N PRO A 742 -2.99 -8.04 -22.81
CA PRO A 742 -4.10 -7.66 -23.66
C PRO A 742 -4.07 -8.45 -24.98
N THR A 743 -5.23 -8.96 -25.38
CA THR A 743 -5.43 -9.58 -26.69
C THR A 743 -5.83 -8.50 -27.69
N PHE A 744 -4.86 -7.91 -28.38
CA PHE A 744 -5.17 -7.03 -29.50
C PHE A 744 -5.60 -7.89 -30.69
N ALA A 745 -6.89 -7.82 -31.06
CA ALA A 745 -7.34 -8.26 -32.37
C ALA A 745 -6.82 -7.22 -33.38
N ASP A 746 -5.66 -7.48 -33.96
CA ASP A 746 -4.97 -6.56 -34.87
C ASP A 746 -5.71 -6.32 -36.22
N ARG A 747 -6.97 -6.75 -36.34
CA ARG A 747 -7.81 -6.57 -37.53
C ARG A 747 -9.29 -6.46 -37.15
N THR A 748 -9.98 -5.50 -37.76
CA THR A 748 -11.45 -5.54 -37.90
C THR A 748 -11.87 -6.89 -38.49
N PRO A 749 -12.86 -7.59 -37.92
CA PRO A 749 -13.48 -8.72 -38.60
C PRO A 749 -14.01 -8.23 -39.96
N ARG A 750 -13.61 -8.88 -41.05
CA ARG A 750 -14.40 -8.81 -42.29
C ARG A 750 -15.60 -9.73 -42.12
N ASP A 751 -16.69 -9.43 -42.82
CA ASP A 751 -17.96 -10.16 -42.75
C ASP A 751 -17.86 -11.66 -43.13
N ASP A 752 -16.68 -12.16 -43.53
CA ASP A 752 -16.40 -13.56 -43.90
C ASP A 752 -15.50 -14.34 -42.92
N ASP A 753 -15.13 -13.76 -41.77
CA ASP A 753 -14.22 -14.42 -40.82
C ASP A 753 -14.97 -15.40 -39.89
N THR A 754 -14.99 -16.68 -40.26
CA THR A 754 -15.48 -17.77 -39.39
C THR A 754 -14.43 -18.21 -38.35
N ASP A 755 -13.20 -17.69 -38.42
CA ASP A 755 -12.17 -17.94 -37.41
C ASP A 755 -12.16 -16.77 -36.41
N GLN A 756 -12.82 -16.95 -35.25
CA GLN A 756 -12.48 -16.14 -34.08
C GLN A 756 -10.96 -16.26 -33.84
N PRO A 757 -10.22 -15.15 -33.66
CA PRO A 757 -8.82 -15.25 -33.26
C PRO A 757 -8.77 -16.04 -31.97
N ALA A 758 -8.17 -17.24 -32.04
CA ALA A 758 -8.10 -18.16 -30.91
C ALA A 758 -7.58 -17.42 -29.68
N ARG A 759 -8.35 -17.45 -28.58
CA ARG A 759 -7.87 -17.05 -27.24
C ARG A 759 -6.55 -17.78 -26.99
N ARG A 760 -5.42 -17.07 -27.06
CA ARG A 760 -4.13 -17.63 -26.66
C ARG A 760 -3.95 -17.33 -25.18
N SER A 761 -4.55 -18.17 -24.33
CA SER A 761 -4.38 -18.11 -22.87
C SER A 761 -2.93 -18.40 -22.47
N GLY A 762 -2.49 -17.81 -21.35
CA GLY A 762 -1.14 -18.01 -20.78
C GLY A 762 -0.11 -16.93 -21.12
N ALA A 763 -0.49 -15.84 -21.79
CA ALA A 763 0.37 -14.66 -21.93
C ALA A 763 0.19 -13.72 -20.74
N LEU A 764 1.25 -13.50 -19.96
CA LEU A 764 1.27 -12.60 -18.81
C LEU A 764 2.20 -11.42 -19.10
N ALA A 765 1.66 -10.21 -19.20
CA ALA A 765 2.45 -8.99 -19.21
C ALA A 765 3.01 -8.75 -17.81
N VAL A 766 4.34 -8.70 -17.69
CA VAL A 766 5.03 -8.52 -16.41
C VAL A 766 5.87 -7.26 -16.47
N THR A 767 5.76 -6.45 -15.41
CA THR A 767 6.60 -5.29 -15.16
C THR A 767 7.42 -5.53 -13.91
N ALA A 768 8.73 -5.38 -14.01
CA ALA A 768 9.59 -5.23 -12.85
C ALA A 768 10.00 -3.77 -12.70
N ARG A 769 9.98 -3.25 -11.48
CA ARG A 769 10.46 -1.92 -11.13
C ARG A 769 11.61 -2.05 -10.14
N VAL A 770 12.71 -1.37 -10.44
CA VAL A 770 13.85 -1.21 -9.54
C VAL A 770 13.82 0.21 -8.99
N SER A 771 13.67 0.34 -7.67
CA SER A 771 13.75 1.62 -6.97
C SER A 771 14.96 1.62 -6.05
N ALA A 772 15.43 2.82 -5.70
CA ALA A 772 16.33 2.93 -4.55
C ALA A 772 15.61 2.48 -3.28
N LEU A 773 16.36 1.90 -2.34
CA LEU A 773 15.83 1.42 -1.07
C LEU A 773 15.45 2.59 -0.15
N THR A 774 16.27 3.64 -0.15
CA THR A 774 16.02 4.90 0.57
C THR A 774 15.27 5.89 -0.33
N PRO A 775 14.12 6.45 0.13
CA PRO A 775 13.40 7.49 -0.62
C PRO A 775 14.28 8.70 -0.97
N GLY A 776 13.98 9.35 -2.11
CA GLY A 776 14.69 10.56 -2.56
C GLY A 776 16.04 10.31 -3.25
N ARG A 777 16.53 9.06 -3.28
CA ARG A 777 17.74 8.68 -4.04
C ARG A 777 17.44 8.56 -5.54
N PRO A 778 18.47 8.68 -6.41
CA PRO A 778 18.29 8.56 -7.85
C PRO A 778 17.68 7.21 -8.26
N VAL A 779 16.90 7.22 -9.34
CA VAL A 779 16.33 5.99 -9.92
C VAL A 779 17.47 5.06 -10.40
N PRO A 780 17.50 3.80 -9.96
CA PRO A 780 18.50 2.83 -10.42
C PRO A 780 18.46 2.59 -11.94
N THR A 781 19.63 2.48 -12.55
CA THR A 781 19.80 2.13 -13.98
C THR A 781 20.56 0.81 -14.12
N GLY A 782 20.51 0.18 -15.28
CA GLY A 782 21.27 -1.05 -15.56
C GLY A 782 20.39 -2.16 -16.10
N LEU A 783 20.71 -3.40 -15.74
CA LEU A 783 20.09 -4.60 -16.31
C LEU A 783 19.30 -5.38 -15.27
N LEU A 784 18.16 -5.91 -15.70
CA LEU A 784 17.29 -6.77 -14.92
C LEU A 784 17.00 -8.07 -15.66
N THR A 785 16.96 -9.19 -14.95
CA THR A 785 16.62 -10.49 -15.52
C THR A 785 15.40 -11.07 -14.82
N PHE A 786 14.35 -11.38 -15.57
CA PHE A 786 13.22 -12.14 -15.05
C PHE A 786 13.61 -13.61 -14.86
N VAL A 787 13.10 -14.23 -13.81
CA VAL A 787 13.27 -15.65 -13.49
C VAL A 787 11.88 -16.26 -13.36
N VAL A 788 11.63 -17.36 -14.07
CA VAL A 788 10.34 -18.07 -14.08
C VAL A 788 10.61 -19.50 -13.64
N ASP A 789 9.94 -19.94 -12.58
CA ASP A 789 10.08 -21.28 -11.98
C ASP A 789 11.56 -21.65 -11.76
N GLY A 790 12.32 -20.70 -11.19
CA GLY A 790 13.76 -20.85 -10.91
C GLY A 790 14.68 -20.75 -12.13
N THR A 791 14.13 -20.58 -13.35
CA THR A 791 14.92 -20.49 -14.58
C THR A 791 15.01 -19.03 -15.09
N PRO A 792 16.22 -18.43 -15.16
CA PRO A 792 16.40 -17.10 -15.72
C PRO A 792 16.05 -17.05 -17.22
N ILE A 793 15.36 -15.99 -17.64
CA ILE A 793 15.14 -15.73 -19.06
C ILE A 793 16.47 -15.35 -19.72
N LYS A 794 16.73 -15.89 -20.91
CA LYS A 794 18.05 -15.84 -21.56
C LYS A 794 18.62 -14.44 -21.81
N ARG A 795 17.79 -13.39 -21.90
CA ARG A 795 18.23 -12.04 -22.21
C ARG A 795 17.84 -11.07 -21.08
N PRO A 796 18.81 -10.34 -20.50
CA PRO A 796 18.53 -9.24 -19.58
C PRO A 796 17.83 -8.07 -20.28
N PHE A 797 17.04 -7.33 -19.52
CA PHE A 797 16.29 -6.15 -19.93
C PHE A 797 16.99 -4.90 -19.39
N GLU A 798 17.16 -3.90 -20.24
CA GLU A 798 17.62 -2.58 -19.81
C GLU A 798 16.49 -1.84 -19.11
N LEU A 799 16.80 -1.21 -17.98
CA LEU A 799 15.84 -0.39 -17.26
C LEU A 799 15.56 0.91 -18.02
N ASP A 800 14.28 1.27 -18.12
CA ASP A 800 13.88 2.58 -18.62
C ASP A 800 14.25 3.71 -17.62
N PRO A 801 14.07 5.00 -17.97
CA PRO A 801 14.40 6.11 -17.06
C PRO A 801 13.65 6.12 -15.72
N LEU A 802 12.63 5.28 -15.53
CA LEU A 802 11.87 5.10 -14.29
C LEU A 802 12.27 3.82 -13.55
N GLY A 803 13.34 3.16 -13.98
CA GLY A 803 13.84 1.94 -13.36
C GLY A 803 12.99 0.72 -13.71
N ARG A 804 12.22 0.73 -14.80
CA ARG A 804 11.29 -0.36 -15.14
C ARG A 804 11.81 -1.23 -16.27
N ALA A 805 11.47 -2.51 -16.21
CA ALA A 805 11.63 -3.47 -17.30
C ALA A 805 10.28 -4.17 -17.53
N ARG A 806 9.86 -4.28 -18.79
CA ARG A 806 8.57 -4.85 -19.17
C ARG A 806 8.76 -5.99 -20.16
N THR A 807 7.99 -7.06 -20.00
CA THR A 807 7.98 -8.19 -20.93
C THR A 807 6.64 -8.91 -20.92
N THR A 808 6.43 -9.82 -21.87
CA THR A 808 5.30 -10.75 -21.87
C THR A 808 5.83 -12.17 -21.73
N LEU A 809 5.48 -12.83 -20.63
CA LEU A 809 5.78 -14.22 -20.35
C LEU A 809 4.72 -15.12 -20.96
N ARG A 810 5.13 -16.25 -21.54
CA ARG A 810 4.22 -17.29 -22.01
C ARG A 810 4.33 -18.48 -21.09
N LEU A 811 3.32 -18.62 -20.24
CA LEU A 811 3.23 -19.61 -19.19
C LEU A 811 2.32 -20.75 -19.64
N LYS A 812 2.61 -21.95 -19.14
CA LYS A 812 1.75 -23.12 -19.38
C LYS A 812 0.61 -23.09 -18.36
N PRO A 813 -0.45 -23.89 -18.51
CA PRO A 813 -1.40 -24.10 -17.43
C PRO A 813 -0.70 -24.64 -16.17
N GLY A 814 -1.12 -24.16 -15.00
CA GLY A 814 -0.53 -24.50 -13.70
C GLY A 814 -0.09 -23.28 -12.89
N ASP A 815 0.48 -23.55 -11.72
CA ASP A 815 1.04 -22.55 -10.81
C ASP A 815 2.48 -22.20 -11.21
N HIS A 816 2.80 -20.91 -11.16
CA HIS A 816 4.07 -20.34 -11.56
C HIS A 816 4.60 -19.36 -10.51
N VAL A 817 5.93 -19.36 -10.35
CA VAL A 817 6.65 -18.39 -9.51
C VAL A 817 7.51 -17.49 -10.39
N ILE A 818 7.22 -16.19 -10.35
CA ILE A 818 7.90 -15.19 -11.16
C ILE A 818 8.68 -14.25 -10.24
N GLN A 819 9.92 -13.97 -10.65
CA GLN A 819 10.85 -13.12 -9.91
C GLN A 819 11.61 -12.21 -10.88
N ALA A 820 12.26 -11.19 -10.34
CA ALA A 820 13.25 -10.40 -11.06
C ALA A 820 14.52 -10.22 -10.24
N THR A 821 15.66 -10.33 -10.93
CA THR A 821 16.99 -10.10 -10.36
C THR A 821 17.61 -8.89 -11.04
N TYR A 822 17.92 -7.86 -10.24
CA TYR A 822 18.72 -6.72 -10.66
C TYR A 822 20.18 -6.98 -10.35
N THR A 823 21.06 -6.84 -11.35
CA THR A 823 22.48 -7.24 -11.22
C THR A 823 23.35 -6.23 -10.46
N GLY A 824 22.80 -5.06 -10.10
CA GLY A 824 23.60 -3.95 -9.58
C GLY A 824 24.37 -3.20 -10.68
N GLY A 825 25.12 -2.19 -10.27
CA GLY A 825 25.91 -1.33 -11.14
C GLY A 825 25.14 -0.13 -11.70
N GLY A 826 25.22 0.05 -13.01
CA GLY A 826 24.63 1.20 -13.71
C GLY A 826 25.39 2.50 -13.44
N ARG A 827 24.71 3.63 -13.62
CA ARG A 827 25.31 4.98 -13.49
C ARG A 827 25.76 5.31 -12.07
N TYR A 828 25.09 4.72 -11.07
CA TYR A 828 25.28 5.03 -9.65
C TYR A 828 25.90 3.89 -8.85
N SER A 829 26.40 2.83 -9.51
CA SER A 829 27.01 1.67 -8.85
C SER A 829 26.11 1.02 -7.78
N ASN A 830 24.82 0.89 -8.06
CA ASN A 830 23.83 0.36 -7.12
C ASN A 830 24.12 -1.10 -6.73
N HIS A 831 23.72 -1.51 -5.52
CA HIS A 831 23.78 -2.91 -5.12
C HIS A 831 22.76 -3.76 -5.88
N SER A 832 23.13 -5.01 -6.14
CA SER A 832 22.22 -6.02 -6.68
C SER A 832 21.11 -6.35 -5.68
N SER A 833 19.97 -6.78 -6.20
CA SER A 833 18.84 -7.21 -5.38
C SER A 833 17.88 -8.11 -6.17
N THR A 834 16.98 -8.76 -5.45
CA THR A 834 15.94 -9.64 -6.00
C THR A 834 14.57 -9.18 -5.53
N SER A 835 13.53 -9.53 -6.27
CA SER A 835 12.15 -9.29 -5.84
C SER A 835 11.65 -10.38 -4.87
N ALA A 836 10.60 -10.05 -4.14
CA ALA A 836 9.66 -11.04 -3.62
C ALA A 836 9.05 -11.88 -4.78
N ASN A 837 8.37 -12.98 -4.44
CA ASN A 837 7.79 -13.90 -5.41
C ASN A 837 6.41 -13.40 -5.86
N LEU A 838 6.23 -13.18 -7.16
CA LEU A 838 4.92 -13.05 -7.78
C LEU A 838 4.38 -14.47 -8.07
N LEU A 839 3.33 -14.86 -7.36
CA LEU A 839 2.62 -16.13 -7.57
C LEU A 839 1.52 -15.94 -8.62
N CYS A 840 1.48 -16.82 -9.63
CA CYS A 840 0.51 -16.73 -10.73
C CYS A 840 -0.03 -18.12 -11.08
N THR A 841 -1.35 -18.26 -11.24
CA THR A 841 -1.99 -19.50 -11.70
C THR A 841 -2.61 -19.28 -13.08
N VAL A 842 -2.26 -20.15 -14.03
CA VAL A 842 -2.83 -20.15 -15.39
C VAL A 842 -3.80 -21.32 -15.52
N ALA A 843 -5.07 -21.03 -15.84
CA ALA A 843 -6.11 -22.04 -15.97
C ALA A 843 -5.87 -23.01 -17.16
N GLU A 844 -6.28 -24.27 -17.01
CA GLU A 844 -6.39 -25.21 -18.14
C GLU A 844 -7.54 -24.80 -19.07
N GLN A 845 -7.35 -24.93 -20.38
CA GLN A 845 -8.44 -24.72 -21.34
C GLN A 845 -9.36 -25.94 -21.34
N ASP A 846 -10.65 -25.73 -21.10
CA ASP A 846 -11.69 -26.66 -21.56
C ASP A 846 -11.60 -26.74 -23.08
N ARG A 847 -11.18 -27.91 -23.58
CA ARG A 847 -11.32 -28.26 -24.99
C ARG A 847 -12.77 -28.71 -25.22
N SER A 848 -13.68 -27.75 -25.39
CA SER A 848 -15.04 -28.00 -25.87
C SER A 848 -15.23 -27.49 -27.28
#